data_AF-A0A839GRV5-F1
#
_entry.id   AF-A0A839GRV5-F1
#
_cell.length_a   1.000
_cell.length_b   1.000
_cell.length_c   1.000
_cell.angle_alpha   90.00
_cell.angle_beta   90.00
_cell.angle_gamma   90.00
#
_symmetry.space_group_name_H-M   'P 1'
#
loop_
_entity.id
_entity.type
_entity.pdbx_description
1 polymer ?
#
loop_
_entity_poly.entity_id
_entity_poly.type
_entity_poly.pdbx_seq_one_letter_code
_entity_poly.pdbx_strand_id
1 'polypeptide(L)'
;MNLKSNLFLSVLVPVIFGCAGRTSTPAAAPTTAAATAEVAPLPLEDANLKGKRFHNITLEASLKPFKENSPAAIRRAAAEMFTQWHSLLRHADTVSVMLWTSDGSEILDYSGDLGQSLEWSKYIGNPNTEHAVNSGPKELSLHERAYLYLENPPQYTYKDLKFIIQTLKEMGKAITGKPIRIGATFDPGPEFAKSEFKYKKHPEILEGSAMGEKSFVFSYATLIADKTPYAGFPNGIPDNTPFGTFFGRQSQHFLKDLGYDYIWFSNGFGFGMEPWASTGVIFTGKGFNEEKLAETKEKIINFWSLFRKECPEFRIETRGTNLSTGIDLAKDGVDLQAIYGGGFNILPPPNSPWAALDGDFGLEMIGYMSRMAQLPDDRYIFRYYTHDPWWLNSPWLDRYGREPHDIYLPMAVARINEKGEMHLPTHLNFLTIDDSFGNMPTQVPDEVTPHILKARYDSPTSPGPVVWVYPFEEYHDWAKNKPQRLPEIYYGDWFIRQAINNGFPLNTVISTKYLAPAVKNKPGLFKESTLLAIVPEAGSEYEKALISHVKNGGKLIVFGPADYISPAFAELLNLHNASPIEGELQIVNHYMPDQVETGFPKKIRHQALFSGGGLRTKVKNTKDAHTTVQVTMKQGQQTRDAVWTRALPDWKGGKVAYVRGTNSSHFEGGRLLKPDDAKEYFIGPAYLRYVLKEFGMEYSVDKYAPTVKNPVLTIARNDNGFQFSGYVPNTSVQHRFKFPQGAPVLLGYDTRLRNGYATYSLPTAFHREVRVFVEQQDGIVSCKEMHSGELGISRRLAISGLKNATVRVYPTEETTDESIHFYLNTTYPWKEGKLGFEKGDPALGKHYVVKNVTGDVVVSW
;
A
#
# COMPACT_ATOMS: atom_id res chain seq x y z
N MET A 1 5.91 60.11 33.82
CA MET A 1 6.16 61.56 33.73
C MET A 1 5.46 62.07 32.47
N ASN A 2 4.36 62.81 32.62
CA ASN A 2 3.57 63.52 31.59
C ASN A 2 3.01 62.74 30.36
N LEU A 3 1.91 63.16 29.70
CA LEU A 3 0.60 63.69 30.14
C LEU A 3 -0.34 63.75 28.91
N LYS A 4 -1.66 63.68 29.14
CA LYS A 4 -2.86 63.98 28.29
C LYS A 4 -3.72 62.72 28.01
N SER A 5 -4.93 62.55 28.55
CA SER A 5 -6.17 63.38 28.52
C SER A 5 -6.84 63.36 27.12
N ASN A 6 -8.12 62.99 26.92
CA ASN A 6 -9.31 63.20 27.77
C ASN A 6 -10.49 62.25 27.43
N LEU A 7 -11.35 61.95 28.44
CA LEU A 7 -12.84 61.93 28.49
C LEU A 7 -13.67 61.45 27.25
N PHE A 8 -14.82 60.79 27.35
CA PHE A 8 -15.79 60.40 28.40
C PHE A 8 -16.45 59.05 27.97
N LEU A 9 -17.37 58.34 28.66
CA LEU A 9 -18.12 58.53 29.93
C LEU A 9 -18.28 57.15 30.63
N SER A 10 -18.88 57.11 31.82
CA SER A 10 -19.44 55.93 32.51
C SER A 10 -20.99 56.11 32.66
N VAL A 11 -21.82 55.20 33.18
CA VAL A 11 -21.93 54.64 34.55
C VAL A 11 -22.81 53.36 34.53
N LEU A 12 -22.69 52.54 35.57
CA LEU A 12 -23.23 51.18 35.74
C LEU A 12 -23.87 51.07 37.17
N VAL A 13 -24.60 49.98 37.45
CA VAL A 13 -25.05 49.45 38.79
C VAL A 13 -26.01 50.30 39.65
N PRO A 14 -26.62 49.77 40.75
CA PRO A 14 -26.94 48.38 41.14
C PRO A 14 -28.38 48.17 41.69
N VAL A 15 -28.75 46.95 42.14
CA VAL A 15 -29.16 46.57 43.53
C VAL A 15 -29.93 45.22 43.56
N ILE A 16 -29.93 44.54 44.71
CA ILE A 16 -30.10 43.09 44.92
C ILE A 16 -31.20 42.79 45.99
N PHE A 17 -31.71 41.54 45.98
CA PHE A 17 -32.40 40.76 47.05
C PHE A 17 -33.93 40.86 47.23
N GLY A 18 -34.54 39.68 47.43
CA GLY A 18 -35.91 39.50 47.94
C GLY A 18 -36.45 38.06 47.76
N CYS A 19 -36.28 37.18 48.75
CA CYS A 19 -36.91 35.85 48.79
C CYS A 19 -38.26 35.88 49.53
N ALA A 20 -39.29 35.18 49.02
CA ALA A 20 -40.11 34.19 49.77
C ALA A 20 -41.47 33.86 49.11
N GLY A 21 -41.62 32.58 48.75
CA GLY A 21 -42.83 31.73 48.67
C GLY A 21 -44.26 32.28 48.53
N ARG A 22 -44.99 31.69 47.56
CA ARG A 22 -46.28 31.01 47.80
C ARG A 22 -46.65 30.04 46.67
N THR A 23 -47.41 29.01 47.00
CA THR A 23 -47.86 27.92 46.13
C THR A 23 -49.23 28.19 45.50
N SER A 24 -49.42 27.79 44.24
CA SER A 24 -50.72 27.32 43.70
C SER A 24 -50.53 26.55 42.39
N THR A 25 -51.53 25.76 42.01
CA THR A 25 -51.52 24.63 41.07
C THR A 25 -51.45 25.01 39.58
N PRO A 26 -51.09 24.06 38.68
CA PRO A 26 -50.71 24.36 37.30
C PRO A 26 -51.90 24.58 36.36
N ALA A 27 -51.77 25.56 35.46
CA ALA A 27 -52.60 25.66 34.26
C ALA A 27 -52.06 24.73 33.17
N ALA A 28 -52.96 24.01 32.49
CA ALA A 28 -52.58 23.09 31.41
C ALA A 28 -52.04 23.85 30.19
N ALA A 29 -50.82 23.52 29.75
CA ALA A 29 -50.27 24.00 28.50
C ALA A 29 -50.76 23.13 27.32
N PRO A 30 -51.10 23.73 26.16
CA PRO A 30 -51.65 22.99 25.02
C PRO A 30 -50.59 22.13 24.32
N THR A 31 -50.97 20.90 23.97
CA THR A 31 -50.20 19.98 23.15
C THR A 31 -50.19 20.40 21.68
N THR A 32 -49.26 21.28 21.29
CA THR A 32 -48.89 21.44 19.87
C THR A 32 -47.72 20.52 19.55
N ALA A 33 -48.04 19.32 19.05
CA ALA A 33 -47.06 18.45 18.42
C ALA A 33 -46.56 19.11 17.12
N ALA A 34 -45.47 19.87 17.23
CA ALA A 34 -44.73 20.34 16.07
C ALA A 34 -44.09 19.12 15.39
N ALA A 35 -44.73 18.62 14.33
CA ALA A 35 -44.13 17.63 13.46
C ALA A 35 -42.86 18.24 12.84
N THR A 36 -41.70 17.82 13.34
CA THR A 36 -40.41 18.12 12.69
C THR A 36 -40.43 17.42 11.34
N ALA A 37 -40.71 18.19 10.29
CA ALA A 37 -40.52 17.70 8.93
C ALA A 37 -39.04 17.30 8.80
N GLU A 38 -38.78 16.02 8.52
CA GLU A 38 -37.45 15.58 8.11
C GLU A 38 -37.11 16.30 6.80
N VAL A 39 -36.33 17.38 6.90
CA VAL A 39 -35.76 18.05 5.75
C VAL A 39 -34.77 17.08 5.15
N ALA A 40 -35.17 16.41 4.06
CA ALA A 40 -34.30 15.56 3.29
C ALA A 40 -33.01 16.34 2.94
N PRO A 41 -31.82 15.72 2.99
CA PRO A 41 -30.57 16.41 2.72
C PRO A 41 -30.63 17.13 1.38
N LEU A 42 -30.30 18.42 1.36
CA LEU A 42 -30.20 19.17 0.11
C LEU A 42 -29.15 18.49 -0.78
N PRO A 43 -29.45 18.23 -2.06
CA PRO A 43 -28.52 17.57 -2.96
C PRO A 43 -27.26 18.42 -3.09
N LEU A 44 -26.11 17.84 -2.76
CA LEU A 44 -24.82 18.52 -2.82
C LEU A 44 -24.35 18.61 -4.28
N GLU A 45 -23.76 19.74 -4.65
CA GLU A 45 -23.25 19.93 -6.01
C GLU A 45 -22.00 19.08 -6.28
N ASP A 46 -22.23 18.01 -7.03
CA ASP A 46 -21.23 17.03 -7.42
C ASP A 46 -20.13 17.58 -8.35
N ALA A 47 -20.43 18.64 -9.11
CA ALA A 47 -19.52 19.31 -10.03
C ALA A 47 -18.32 19.98 -9.36
N ASN A 48 -18.40 20.26 -8.05
CA ASN A 48 -17.33 20.90 -7.29
C ASN A 48 -16.29 19.91 -6.74
N LEU A 49 -16.46 18.59 -6.94
CA LEU A 49 -15.49 17.59 -6.47
C LEU A 49 -14.39 17.33 -7.50
N LYS A 50 -13.13 17.49 -7.09
CA LYS A 50 -11.95 17.11 -7.91
C LYS A 50 -11.65 15.61 -7.80
N GLY A 51 -11.01 15.07 -8.83
CA GLY A 51 -10.49 13.70 -8.87
C GLY A 51 -11.53 12.63 -9.17
N LYS A 52 -11.08 11.40 -9.47
CA LYS A 52 -11.99 10.25 -9.65
C LYS A 52 -12.58 9.87 -8.30
N ARG A 53 -13.90 9.64 -8.24
CA ARG A 53 -14.60 9.14 -7.04
C ARG A 53 -14.09 7.75 -6.66
N PHE A 54 -14.33 7.36 -5.41
CA PHE A 54 -14.26 5.96 -4.98
C PHE A 54 -15.63 5.32 -5.22
N HIS A 55 -15.67 4.07 -5.67
CA HIS A 55 -16.93 3.31 -5.72
C HIS A 55 -17.47 3.07 -4.30
N ASN A 56 -16.57 2.92 -3.32
CA ASN A 56 -16.93 2.79 -1.92
C ASN A 56 -15.83 3.34 -0.98
N ILE A 57 -16.26 3.99 0.11
CA ILE A 57 -15.40 4.25 1.27
C ILE A 57 -15.96 3.48 2.47
N THR A 58 -15.10 2.70 3.14
CA THR A 58 -15.42 1.90 4.32
C THR A 58 -14.85 2.55 5.56
N LEU A 59 -15.72 2.86 6.52
CA LEU A 59 -15.32 3.20 7.88
C LEU A 59 -15.32 1.90 8.69
N GLU A 60 -14.16 1.39 9.08
CA GLU A 60 -14.11 0.25 10.00
C GLU A 60 -14.25 0.76 11.43
N ALA A 61 -15.06 0.11 12.25
CA ALA A 61 -15.34 0.53 13.62
C ALA A 61 -15.56 -0.67 14.55
N SER A 62 -15.22 -0.54 15.82
CA SER A 62 -15.64 -1.48 16.88
C SER A 62 -17.03 -1.10 17.42
N LEU A 63 -17.56 -1.89 18.37
CA LEU A 63 -18.76 -1.47 19.13
C LEU A 63 -18.48 -0.49 20.28
N LYS A 64 -17.22 -0.18 20.60
CA LYS A 64 -16.85 0.68 21.74
C LYS A 64 -17.41 2.13 21.68
N PRO A 65 -17.66 2.76 20.52
CA PRO A 65 -18.33 4.06 20.46
C PRO A 65 -19.77 4.04 21.00
N PHE A 66 -20.42 2.88 20.99
CA PHE A 66 -21.73 2.69 21.60
C PHE A 66 -21.56 2.47 23.11
N LYS A 67 -21.26 3.55 23.86
CA LYS A 67 -21.00 3.49 25.31
C LYS A 67 -22.24 3.30 26.18
N GLU A 68 -23.44 3.35 25.59
CA GLU A 68 -24.73 3.13 26.24
C GLU A 68 -25.64 2.28 25.32
N ASN A 69 -26.24 1.21 25.85
CA ASN A 69 -27.26 0.44 25.13
C ASN A 69 -28.65 1.13 25.26
N SER A 70 -28.81 2.28 24.60
CA SER A 70 -30.10 2.97 24.48
C SER A 70 -30.35 3.45 23.04
N PRO A 71 -31.59 3.43 22.53
CA PRO A 71 -31.88 3.86 21.15
C PRO A 71 -31.41 5.27 20.82
N ALA A 72 -31.47 6.20 21.79
CA ALA A 72 -31.02 7.57 21.61
C ALA A 72 -29.49 7.68 21.55
N ALA A 73 -28.76 6.94 22.40
CA ALA A 73 -27.30 6.95 22.37
C ALA A 73 -26.74 6.28 21.12
N ILE A 74 -27.33 5.16 20.71
CA ILE A 74 -26.94 4.43 19.48
C ILE A 74 -27.14 5.33 18.25
N ARG A 75 -28.25 6.05 18.15
CA ARG A 75 -28.48 7.03 17.08
C ARG A 75 -27.45 8.18 17.09
N ARG A 76 -27.05 8.70 18.26
CA ARG A 76 -26.01 9.73 18.36
C ARG A 76 -24.65 9.22 17.91
N ALA A 77 -24.20 8.06 18.39
CA ALA A 77 -22.92 7.47 18.00
C ALA A 77 -22.87 7.16 16.50
N ALA A 78 -23.93 6.56 15.95
CA ALA A 78 -24.05 6.33 14.51
C ALA A 78 -24.02 7.63 13.70
N ALA A 79 -24.68 8.70 14.16
CA ALA A 79 -24.64 10.00 13.50
C ALA A 79 -23.23 10.61 13.48
N GLU A 80 -22.50 10.52 14.59
CA GLU A 80 -21.15 11.05 14.71
C GLU A 80 -20.18 10.38 13.73
N MET A 81 -20.24 9.04 13.60
CA MET A 81 -19.41 8.25 12.67
C MET A 81 -19.41 8.80 11.24
N PHE A 82 -20.59 9.16 10.71
CA PHE A 82 -20.71 9.73 9.35
C PHE A 82 -20.45 11.24 9.31
N THR A 83 -20.70 11.96 10.40
CA THR A 83 -20.53 13.41 10.48
C THR A 83 -19.06 13.80 10.44
N GLN A 84 -18.22 13.19 11.30
CA GLN A 84 -16.78 13.51 11.36
C GLN A 84 -16.04 13.23 10.03
N TRP A 85 -16.49 12.23 9.26
CA TRP A 85 -15.89 11.86 7.96
C TRP A 85 -16.60 12.49 6.75
N HIS A 86 -17.66 13.30 6.95
CA HIS A 86 -18.56 13.74 5.88
C HIS A 86 -17.83 14.35 4.67
N SER A 87 -16.84 15.22 4.91
CA SER A 87 -16.02 15.86 3.88
C SER A 87 -15.38 14.85 2.91
N LEU A 88 -14.91 13.71 3.42
CA LEU A 88 -14.33 12.63 2.61
C LEU A 88 -15.41 11.76 1.97
N LEU A 89 -16.46 11.40 2.71
CA LEU A 89 -17.56 10.55 2.22
C LEU A 89 -18.30 11.15 1.00
N ARG A 90 -18.24 12.46 0.81
CA ARG A 90 -18.71 13.13 -0.41
C ARG A 90 -18.05 12.60 -1.69
N HIS A 91 -16.81 12.09 -1.63
CA HIS A 91 -16.06 11.56 -2.78
C HIS A 91 -16.31 10.07 -3.10
N ALA A 92 -17.30 9.44 -2.47
CA ALA A 92 -17.68 8.03 -2.69
C ALA A 92 -19.03 7.86 -3.40
N ASP A 93 -19.26 6.78 -4.14
CA ASP A 93 -20.60 6.45 -4.67
C ASP A 93 -21.45 5.67 -3.64
N THR A 94 -20.79 4.83 -2.82
CA THR A 94 -21.36 4.08 -1.68
C THR A 94 -20.53 4.34 -0.42
N VAL A 95 -21.14 4.26 0.75
CA VAL A 95 -20.41 4.22 2.03
C VAL A 95 -20.66 2.87 2.70
N SER A 96 -19.63 2.28 3.29
CA SER A 96 -19.77 1.05 4.08
C SER A 96 -19.29 1.28 5.51
N VAL A 97 -19.85 0.56 6.47
CA VAL A 97 -19.32 0.45 7.84
C VAL A 97 -18.96 -1.01 8.07
N MET A 98 -17.72 -1.30 8.42
CA MET A 98 -17.29 -2.66 8.76
C MET A 98 -17.18 -2.78 10.28
N LEU A 99 -18.00 -3.65 10.88
CA LEU A 99 -18.10 -3.77 12.32
C LEU A 99 -17.18 -4.87 12.83
N TRP A 100 -16.11 -4.47 13.50
CA TRP A 100 -15.31 -5.30 14.40
C TRP A 100 -16.12 -5.55 15.69
N THR A 101 -17.21 -6.30 15.55
CA THR A 101 -18.11 -6.65 16.66
C THR A 101 -17.40 -7.56 17.65
N SER A 102 -16.70 -8.56 17.13
CA SER A 102 -15.74 -9.41 17.82
C SER A 102 -14.72 -9.93 16.77
N ASP A 103 -14.07 -11.05 17.03
CA ASP A 103 -13.13 -11.77 16.17
C ASP A 103 -13.80 -12.80 15.23
N GLY A 104 -15.13 -12.74 15.05
CA GLY A 104 -15.91 -13.80 14.38
C GLY A 104 -16.52 -14.82 15.35
N SER A 105 -16.20 -14.79 16.65
CA SER A 105 -16.85 -15.66 17.65
C SER A 105 -18.35 -15.40 17.80
N GLU A 106 -18.82 -14.19 17.52
CA GLU A 106 -20.24 -13.85 17.40
C GLU A 106 -20.94 -14.57 16.23
N ILE A 107 -20.19 -15.06 15.24
CA ILE A 107 -20.69 -15.90 14.16
C ILE A 107 -20.65 -17.38 14.58
N LEU A 108 -19.55 -17.80 15.21
CA LEU A 108 -19.31 -19.19 15.59
C LEU A 108 -20.29 -19.68 16.68
N ASP A 109 -20.55 -18.89 17.72
CA ASP A 109 -21.46 -19.23 18.83
C ASP A 109 -22.92 -18.75 18.62
N TYR A 110 -23.30 -18.29 17.42
CA TYR A 110 -24.68 -17.84 17.17
C TYR A 110 -25.67 -19.01 17.12
N SER A 111 -26.67 -18.98 18.00
CA SER A 111 -27.72 -20.01 18.12
C SER A 111 -28.93 -19.82 17.20
N GLY A 112 -29.11 -18.62 16.63
CA GLY A 112 -30.33 -18.20 15.95
C GLY A 112 -31.26 -17.34 16.82
N ASP A 113 -31.10 -17.36 18.15
CA ASP A 113 -31.89 -16.51 19.05
C ASP A 113 -31.35 -15.08 19.10
N LEU A 114 -32.21 -14.10 18.78
CA LEU A 114 -31.88 -12.68 18.92
C LEU A 114 -31.83 -12.22 20.39
N GLY A 115 -32.45 -12.96 21.32
CA GLY A 115 -32.36 -12.74 22.77
C GLY A 115 -31.04 -13.21 23.40
N GLN A 116 -30.21 -13.95 22.66
CA GLN A 116 -28.89 -14.41 23.12
C GLN A 116 -28.01 -13.21 23.52
N SER A 117 -27.25 -13.37 24.61
CA SER A 117 -26.22 -12.39 25.02
C SER A 117 -25.06 -12.38 24.03
N LEU A 118 -24.58 -11.20 23.67
CA LEU A 118 -23.48 -11.00 22.73
C LEU A 118 -22.16 -10.82 23.49
N GLU A 119 -21.21 -11.72 23.25
CA GLU A 119 -19.80 -11.48 23.56
C GLU A 119 -19.19 -10.63 22.45
N TRP A 120 -18.52 -9.53 22.82
CA TRP A 120 -18.11 -8.48 21.89
C TRP A 120 -16.78 -7.84 22.30
N SER A 121 -16.22 -7.03 21.40
CA SER A 121 -14.89 -6.40 21.44
C SER A 121 -14.64 -5.37 22.57
N LYS A 122 -15.10 -5.63 23.79
CA LYS A 122 -15.02 -4.73 24.96
C LYS A 122 -13.65 -4.69 25.65
N TYR A 123 -12.61 -5.24 25.03
CA TYR A 123 -11.29 -5.43 25.63
C TYR A 123 -10.20 -4.56 25.00
N ILE A 124 -9.15 -4.29 25.78
CA ILE A 124 -7.86 -3.74 25.30
C ILE A 124 -6.79 -4.76 25.65
N GLY A 125 -6.06 -5.26 24.66
CA GLY A 125 -5.15 -6.42 24.80
C GLY A 125 -5.83 -7.76 24.53
N ASN A 126 -5.10 -8.86 24.76
CA ASN A 126 -5.54 -10.23 24.47
C ASN A 126 -6.42 -10.81 25.62
N PRO A 127 -7.72 -11.08 25.40
CA PRO A 127 -8.62 -11.60 26.44
C PRO A 127 -8.63 -13.12 26.56
N ASN A 128 -7.95 -13.84 25.67
CA ASN A 128 -7.86 -15.31 25.62
C ASN A 128 -6.51 -15.83 26.15
N THR A 129 -5.98 -15.23 27.23
CA THR A 129 -4.75 -15.69 27.90
C THR A 129 -5.07 -16.42 29.21
N GLU A 130 -4.05 -16.99 29.85
CA GLU A 130 -4.19 -17.62 31.18
C GLU A 130 -4.52 -16.60 32.29
N HIS A 131 -4.32 -15.31 32.04
CA HIS A 131 -4.61 -14.25 33.00
C HIS A 131 -6.03 -13.73 32.85
N ALA A 132 -6.76 -13.64 33.96
CA ALA A 132 -8.09 -13.04 33.94
C ALA A 132 -8.03 -11.55 33.53
N VAL A 133 -9.08 -11.08 32.87
CA VAL A 133 -9.21 -9.67 32.45
C VAL A 133 -9.14 -8.76 33.67
N ASN A 134 -8.47 -7.61 33.54
CA ASN A 134 -8.17 -6.67 34.64
C ASN A 134 -7.27 -7.25 35.75
N SER A 135 -6.54 -8.35 35.51
CA SER A 135 -5.66 -8.99 36.50
C SER A 135 -4.20 -9.14 36.02
N GLY A 136 -3.43 -9.95 36.75
CA GLY A 136 -2.02 -10.23 36.49
C GLY A 136 -1.05 -9.16 36.99
N PRO A 137 0.25 -9.48 37.10
CA PRO A 137 1.30 -8.55 37.50
C PRO A 137 1.36 -7.28 36.62
N LYS A 138 1.84 -6.15 37.15
CA LYS A 138 1.79 -4.85 36.44
C LYS A 138 2.71 -4.81 35.20
N GLU A 139 3.74 -5.63 35.19
CA GLU A 139 4.76 -5.78 34.16
C GLU A 139 4.27 -6.49 32.87
N LEU A 140 3.15 -7.22 32.92
CA LEU A 140 2.62 -7.91 31.74
C LEU A 140 2.22 -6.94 30.63
N SER A 141 2.62 -7.25 29.40
CA SER A 141 2.17 -6.53 28.21
C SER A 141 0.69 -6.81 27.90
N LEU A 142 0.12 -6.04 26.98
CA LEU A 142 -1.22 -6.31 26.48
C LEU A 142 -1.30 -7.62 25.67
N HIS A 143 -0.19 -8.17 25.17
CA HIS A 143 -0.20 -9.46 24.49
C HIS A 143 -0.43 -10.63 25.46
N GLU A 144 -0.09 -10.43 26.73
CA GLU A 144 -0.18 -11.42 27.81
C GLU A 144 -1.48 -11.29 28.62
N ARG A 145 -2.20 -10.16 28.53
CA ARG A 145 -3.47 -9.92 29.25
C ARG A 145 -4.34 -8.85 28.60
N ALA A 146 -5.61 -8.82 28.99
CA ALA A 146 -6.54 -7.75 28.61
C ALA A 146 -7.09 -6.96 29.80
N TYR A 147 -7.57 -5.75 29.48
CA TYR A 147 -8.42 -4.91 30.31
C TYR A 147 -9.80 -4.72 29.68
N LEU A 148 -10.82 -4.39 30.47
CA LEU A 148 -12.05 -3.81 29.94
C LEU A 148 -11.76 -2.37 29.47
N TYR A 149 -12.33 -1.98 28.33
CA TYR A 149 -12.09 -0.63 27.77
C TYR A 149 -12.73 0.51 28.59
N LEU A 150 -13.75 0.19 29.39
CA LEU A 150 -14.32 1.06 30.41
C LEU A 150 -14.83 0.20 31.58
N GLU A 151 -15.13 0.82 32.73
CA GLU A 151 -15.40 0.10 34.00
C GLU A 151 -16.62 -0.84 33.94
N ASN A 152 -17.73 -0.39 33.35
CA ASN A 152 -18.99 -1.12 33.25
C ASN A 152 -19.48 -1.20 31.79
N PRO A 153 -18.88 -2.04 30.91
CA PRO A 153 -19.22 -2.08 29.49
C PRO A 153 -20.69 -2.45 29.25
N PRO A 154 -21.34 -1.83 28.25
CA PRO A 154 -22.69 -2.22 27.85
C PRO A 154 -22.83 -3.72 27.60
N GLN A 155 -23.92 -4.28 28.12
CA GLN A 155 -24.35 -5.63 27.76
C GLN A 155 -25.24 -5.52 26.53
N TYR A 156 -24.94 -6.33 25.52
CA TYR A 156 -25.67 -6.36 24.25
C TYR A 156 -26.26 -7.74 24.03
N THR A 157 -27.35 -7.77 23.28
CA THR A 157 -27.93 -8.98 22.68
C THR A 157 -27.76 -8.94 21.16
N TYR A 158 -27.98 -10.06 20.48
CA TYR A 158 -28.00 -10.11 19.00
C TYR A 158 -29.12 -9.20 18.42
N LYS A 159 -30.22 -9.01 19.16
CA LYS A 159 -31.27 -8.01 18.86
C LYS A 159 -30.75 -6.58 18.88
N ASP A 160 -29.88 -6.23 19.84
CA ASP A 160 -29.30 -4.88 19.93
C ASP A 160 -28.28 -4.65 18.82
N LEU A 161 -27.48 -5.66 18.48
CA LEU A 161 -26.58 -5.62 17.32
C LEU A 161 -27.36 -5.37 16.01
N LYS A 162 -28.47 -6.10 15.81
CA LYS A 162 -29.40 -5.85 14.69
C LYS A 162 -29.94 -4.41 14.67
N PHE A 163 -30.25 -3.85 15.84
CA PHE A 163 -30.68 -2.46 15.96
C PHE A 163 -29.56 -1.45 15.64
N ILE A 164 -28.31 -1.73 16.04
CA ILE A 164 -27.12 -0.93 15.68
C ILE A 164 -26.90 -0.94 14.17
N ILE A 165 -26.91 -2.11 13.52
CA ILE A 165 -26.75 -2.29 12.07
C ILE A 165 -27.81 -1.48 11.31
N GLN A 166 -29.08 -1.60 11.71
CA GLN A 166 -30.19 -0.86 11.11
C GLN A 166 -30.03 0.66 11.34
N THR A 167 -29.62 1.09 12.54
CA THR A 167 -29.41 2.50 12.87
C THR A 167 -28.25 3.12 12.06
N LEU A 168 -27.17 2.37 11.80
CA LEU A 168 -26.08 2.81 10.93
C LEU A 168 -26.53 3.02 9.49
N LYS A 169 -27.37 2.11 8.96
CA LYS A 169 -27.98 2.26 7.62
C LYS A 169 -28.89 3.49 7.55
N GLU A 170 -29.73 3.71 8.57
CA GLU A 170 -30.62 4.87 8.68
C GLU A 170 -29.83 6.18 8.76
N MET A 171 -28.95 6.33 9.75
CA MET A 171 -28.23 7.59 10.00
C MET A 171 -27.22 7.89 8.89
N GLY A 172 -26.52 6.90 8.37
CA GLY A 172 -25.59 7.09 7.25
C GLY A 172 -26.29 7.59 6.01
N LYS A 173 -27.47 7.04 5.67
CA LYS A 173 -28.27 7.50 4.53
C LYS A 173 -28.79 8.92 4.78
N ALA A 174 -29.24 9.22 6.00
CA ALA A 174 -29.71 10.55 6.37
C ALA A 174 -28.61 11.63 6.33
N ILE A 175 -27.34 11.29 6.62
CA ILE A 175 -26.23 12.26 6.64
C ILE A 175 -25.54 12.39 5.28
N THR A 176 -25.39 11.28 4.55
CA THR A 176 -24.61 11.25 3.30
C THR A 176 -25.46 11.35 2.03
N GLY A 177 -26.74 11.00 2.10
CA GLY A 177 -27.62 10.80 0.95
C GLY A 177 -27.33 9.53 0.14
N LYS A 178 -26.41 8.67 0.57
CA LYS A 178 -25.84 7.57 -0.23
C LYS A 178 -26.31 6.19 0.23
N PRO A 179 -26.18 5.15 -0.62
CA PRO A 179 -26.32 3.77 -0.17
C PRO A 179 -25.33 3.45 0.95
N ILE A 180 -25.83 2.83 2.03
CA ILE A 180 -25.04 2.38 3.18
C ILE A 180 -25.05 0.86 3.23
N ARG A 181 -23.87 0.26 3.38
CA ARG A 181 -23.70 -1.19 3.59
C ARG A 181 -23.00 -1.45 4.92
N ILE A 182 -23.30 -2.57 5.57
CA ILE A 182 -22.68 -2.99 6.82
C ILE A 182 -22.00 -4.35 6.62
N GLY A 183 -20.72 -4.43 6.96
CA GLY A 183 -19.91 -5.65 6.87
C GLY A 183 -19.69 -6.29 8.24
N ALA A 184 -19.81 -7.61 8.32
CA ALA A 184 -19.33 -8.39 9.46
C ALA A 184 -17.86 -8.77 9.28
N THR A 185 -17.16 -9.09 10.36
CA THR A 185 -15.75 -9.50 10.35
C THR A 185 -15.57 -10.92 10.85
N PHE A 186 -14.57 -11.62 10.31
CA PHE A 186 -14.01 -12.82 10.92
C PHE A 186 -12.50 -12.67 11.01
N ASP A 187 -11.93 -12.81 12.21
CA ASP A 187 -10.50 -12.80 12.45
C ASP A 187 -10.03 -14.16 12.99
N PRO A 188 -8.99 -14.76 12.41
CA PRO A 188 -8.46 -16.02 12.90
C PRO A 188 -7.77 -15.89 14.27
N GLY A 189 -7.34 -14.69 14.68
CA GLY A 189 -6.56 -14.48 15.90
C GLY A 189 -7.34 -14.59 17.22
N PRO A 190 -6.62 -14.53 18.36
CA PRO A 190 -7.16 -14.54 19.73
C PRO A 190 -7.54 -13.15 20.26
N GLU A 191 -7.46 -12.12 19.40
CA GLU A 191 -7.67 -10.73 19.75
C GLU A 191 -9.18 -10.42 19.94
N PHE A 192 -9.55 -9.14 20.12
CA PHE A 192 -10.93 -8.64 20.19
C PHE A 192 -11.80 -9.09 21.39
N ALA A 193 -12.19 -10.36 21.51
CA ALA A 193 -13.13 -10.85 22.52
C ALA A 193 -12.86 -12.29 22.98
N LYS A 194 -13.56 -12.75 24.02
CA LYS A 194 -13.41 -14.13 24.50
C LYS A 194 -14.09 -15.12 23.56
N SER A 195 -13.39 -16.21 23.23
CA SER A 195 -13.92 -17.26 22.36
C SER A 195 -13.93 -18.63 23.04
N GLU A 196 -15.08 -19.01 23.58
CA GLU A 196 -15.29 -20.37 24.09
C GLU A 196 -15.26 -21.40 22.95
N PHE A 197 -15.79 -21.05 21.76
CA PHE A 197 -15.71 -21.87 20.56
C PHE A 197 -14.26 -22.20 20.20
N LYS A 198 -13.42 -21.19 19.94
CA LYS A 198 -12.04 -21.39 19.46
C LYS A 198 -11.17 -22.06 20.53
N TYR A 199 -11.17 -21.55 21.76
CA TYR A 199 -10.15 -21.90 22.76
C TYR A 199 -10.58 -22.97 23.78
N LYS A 200 -11.82 -23.47 23.74
CA LYS A 200 -12.27 -24.56 24.64
C LYS A 200 -13.09 -25.66 23.99
N LYS A 201 -14.07 -25.32 23.13
CA LYS A 201 -14.91 -26.34 22.47
C LYS A 201 -14.19 -27.02 21.32
N HIS A 202 -13.56 -26.22 20.46
CA HIS A 202 -12.94 -26.65 19.21
C HIS A 202 -11.46 -26.25 19.08
N PRO A 203 -10.59 -26.52 20.07
CA PRO A 203 -9.17 -26.17 20.00
C PRO A 203 -8.41 -26.92 18.88
N GLU A 204 -9.00 -27.96 18.26
CA GLU A 204 -8.45 -28.63 17.09
C GLU A 204 -8.36 -27.75 15.83
N ILE A 205 -9.08 -26.62 15.78
CA ILE A 205 -8.98 -25.67 14.65
C ILE A 205 -7.79 -24.72 14.78
N LEU A 206 -7.04 -24.79 15.88
CA LEU A 206 -5.95 -23.89 16.22
C LEU A 206 -4.59 -24.56 15.92
N GLU A 207 -4.13 -24.45 14.67
CA GLU A 207 -2.78 -24.89 14.27
C GLU A 207 -1.83 -23.72 13.97
N GLY A 208 -2.37 -22.54 13.63
CA GLY A 208 -1.56 -21.36 13.31
C GLY A 208 -0.84 -20.78 14.53
N SER A 209 0.42 -20.40 14.35
CA SER A 209 1.33 -19.99 15.45
C SER A 209 1.69 -18.50 15.45
N ALA A 210 0.95 -17.68 14.71
CA ALA A 210 1.25 -16.26 14.47
C ALA A 210 1.32 -15.37 15.74
N MET A 211 0.65 -15.76 16.83
CA MET A 211 0.75 -15.15 18.17
C MET A 211 1.12 -16.19 19.26
N GLY A 212 2.01 -17.13 18.93
CA GLY A 212 2.34 -18.27 19.79
C GLY A 212 1.61 -19.55 19.37
N GLU A 213 2.06 -20.69 19.88
CA GLU A 213 1.54 -22.01 19.45
C GLU A 213 0.01 -22.11 19.62
N LYS A 214 -0.69 -22.60 18.58
CA LYS A 214 -2.16 -22.78 18.58
C LYS A 214 -2.95 -21.51 18.93
N SER A 215 -2.53 -20.37 18.39
CA SER A 215 -3.22 -19.08 18.61
C SER A 215 -4.26 -18.74 17.54
N PHE A 216 -4.08 -19.23 16.31
CA PHE A 216 -4.87 -18.80 15.14
C PHE A 216 -5.74 -19.91 14.52
N VAL A 217 -6.99 -19.58 14.21
CA VAL A 217 -7.95 -20.45 13.50
C VAL A 217 -7.49 -20.73 12.07
N PHE A 218 -7.51 -22.00 11.72
CA PHE A 218 -7.06 -22.51 10.44
C PHE A 218 -8.23 -22.82 9.51
N SER A 219 -8.27 -22.16 8.34
CA SER A 219 -9.43 -22.18 7.44
C SER A 219 -9.86 -23.57 6.94
N TYR A 220 -8.91 -24.49 6.78
CA TYR A 220 -9.18 -25.86 6.30
C TYR A 220 -9.00 -26.93 7.39
N ALA A 221 -9.19 -26.54 8.66
CA ALA A 221 -9.37 -27.49 9.76
C ALA A 221 -10.64 -28.33 9.61
N THR A 222 -10.72 -29.42 10.40
CA THR A 222 -11.88 -30.30 10.51
C THR A 222 -12.33 -30.34 11.97
N LEU A 223 -13.61 -30.08 12.22
CA LEU A 223 -14.22 -30.04 13.54
C LEU A 223 -14.56 -31.46 14.02
N ILE A 224 -14.34 -31.71 15.31
CA ILE A 224 -14.87 -32.90 16.00
C ILE A 224 -16.34 -32.69 16.39
N ALA A 225 -17.04 -33.77 16.74
CA ALA A 225 -18.44 -33.68 17.14
C ALA A 225 -18.68 -32.84 18.41
N ASP A 226 -19.67 -31.93 18.35
CA ASP A 226 -20.23 -31.20 19.50
C ASP A 226 -21.76 -31.32 19.50
N LYS A 227 -22.39 -31.28 20.68
CA LYS A 227 -23.85 -31.30 20.88
C LYS A 227 -24.45 -29.92 21.11
N THR A 228 -23.66 -28.86 21.23
CA THR A 228 -24.17 -27.49 21.35
C THR A 228 -25.02 -27.12 20.12
N PRO A 229 -26.24 -26.58 20.28
CA PRO A 229 -27.04 -26.13 19.15
C PRO A 229 -26.52 -24.79 18.60
N TYR A 230 -26.33 -24.72 17.28
CA TYR A 230 -25.96 -23.51 16.54
C TYR A 230 -27.01 -23.21 15.46
N ALA A 231 -27.09 -21.97 14.95
CA ALA A 231 -28.11 -21.54 13.97
C ALA A 231 -28.19 -22.44 12.72
N GLY A 232 -27.04 -22.81 12.14
CA GLY A 232 -26.92 -23.74 11.01
C GLY A 232 -26.78 -25.21 11.40
N PHE A 233 -26.64 -25.51 12.70
CA PHE A 233 -26.42 -26.85 13.25
C PHE A 233 -27.25 -27.04 14.53
N PRO A 234 -28.59 -27.03 14.45
CA PRO A 234 -29.48 -27.01 15.62
C PRO A 234 -29.44 -28.29 16.47
N ASN A 235 -28.83 -29.36 15.96
CA ASN A 235 -28.66 -30.65 16.65
C ASN A 235 -27.21 -30.90 17.11
N GLY A 236 -26.32 -29.91 17.01
CA GLY A 236 -24.89 -30.10 17.18
C GLY A 236 -24.12 -30.24 15.86
N ILE A 237 -22.80 -30.13 15.96
CA ILE A 237 -21.84 -30.29 14.86
C ILE A 237 -21.56 -31.80 14.71
N PRO A 238 -21.81 -32.42 13.53
CA PRO A 238 -21.43 -33.80 13.27
C PRO A 238 -19.90 -33.99 13.27
N ASP A 239 -19.46 -35.20 13.62
CA ASP A 239 -18.04 -35.53 13.60
C ASP A 239 -17.44 -35.41 12.18
N ASN A 240 -16.18 -34.99 12.10
CA ASN A 240 -15.45 -34.76 10.85
C ASN A 240 -16.09 -33.68 9.93
N THR A 241 -16.71 -32.65 10.50
CA THR A 241 -17.27 -31.53 9.72
C THR A 241 -16.16 -30.56 9.27
N PRO A 242 -15.96 -30.31 7.97
CA PRO A 242 -14.96 -29.33 7.53
C PRO A 242 -15.32 -27.91 8.00
N PHE A 243 -14.32 -27.15 8.48
CA PHE A 243 -14.57 -25.81 9.04
C PHE A 243 -15.26 -24.87 8.05
N GLY A 244 -14.87 -24.90 6.77
CA GLY A 244 -15.53 -24.12 5.71
C GLY A 244 -17.03 -24.39 5.56
N THR A 245 -17.47 -25.63 5.77
CA THR A 245 -18.90 -26.01 5.75
C THR A 245 -19.63 -25.44 6.96
N PHE A 246 -19.05 -25.60 8.15
CA PHE A 246 -19.64 -25.06 9.38
C PHE A 246 -19.75 -23.53 9.33
N PHE A 247 -18.63 -22.87 9.06
CA PHE A 247 -18.51 -21.42 9.07
C PHE A 247 -19.33 -20.75 7.96
N GLY A 248 -19.39 -21.35 6.77
CA GLY A 248 -20.26 -20.89 5.68
C GLY A 248 -21.73 -20.89 6.10
N ARG A 249 -22.22 -22.00 6.67
CA ARG A 249 -23.62 -22.11 7.07
C ARG A 249 -23.96 -21.19 8.25
N GLN A 250 -23.09 -21.11 9.27
CA GLN A 250 -23.25 -20.15 10.37
C GLN A 250 -23.32 -18.71 9.87
N SER A 251 -22.40 -18.32 8.97
CA SER A 251 -22.38 -16.99 8.36
C SER A 251 -23.67 -16.69 7.60
N GLN A 252 -24.18 -17.65 6.81
CA GLN A 252 -25.41 -17.48 6.05
C GLN A 252 -26.64 -17.22 6.93
N HIS A 253 -26.72 -17.81 8.13
CA HIS A 253 -27.74 -17.47 9.13
C HIS A 253 -27.47 -16.10 9.78
N PHE A 254 -26.32 -15.94 10.43
CA PHE A 254 -25.94 -14.73 11.16
C PHE A 254 -26.09 -13.44 10.32
N LEU A 255 -25.54 -13.43 9.10
CA LEU A 255 -25.56 -12.26 8.22
C LEU A 255 -26.99 -11.89 7.81
N LYS A 256 -27.82 -12.89 7.51
CA LYS A 256 -29.21 -12.71 7.08
C LYS A 256 -30.12 -12.25 8.23
N ASP A 257 -29.98 -12.87 9.40
CA ASP A 257 -30.85 -12.63 10.53
C ASP A 257 -30.58 -11.25 11.17
N LEU A 258 -29.35 -10.74 11.09
CA LEU A 258 -28.95 -9.43 11.57
C LEU A 258 -28.99 -8.32 10.51
N GLY A 259 -29.00 -8.67 9.22
CA GLY A 259 -29.11 -7.70 8.12
C GLY A 259 -27.79 -7.07 7.68
N TYR A 260 -26.68 -7.81 7.78
CA TYR A 260 -25.40 -7.46 7.14
C TYR A 260 -25.49 -7.60 5.61
N ASP A 261 -24.57 -6.96 4.88
CA ASP A 261 -24.55 -6.97 3.40
C ASP A 261 -23.33 -7.70 2.82
N TYR A 262 -22.28 -7.93 3.62
CA TYR A 262 -21.06 -8.64 3.24
C TYR A 262 -20.30 -9.15 4.48
N ILE A 263 -19.29 -10.00 4.26
CA ILE A 263 -18.38 -10.49 5.30
C ILE A 263 -16.91 -10.23 4.91
N TRP A 264 -16.08 -9.87 5.89
CA TRP A 264 -14.66 -9.60 5.73
C TRP A 264 -13.82 -10.69 6.40
N PHE A 265 -12.93 -11.34 5.63
CA PHE A 265 -11.97 -12.31 6.16
C PHE A 265 -10.64 -11.61 6.46
N SER A 266 -10.32 -11.51 7.75
CA SER A 266 -9.16 -10.79 8.25
C SER A 266 -7.90 -11.67 8.38
N ASN A 267 -6.76 -11.01 8.64
CA ASN A 267 -5.46 -11.61 8.99
C ASN A 267 -5.08 -12.88 8.23
N GLY A 268 -5.31 -12.89 6.91
CA GLY A 268 -4.95 -13.98 6.00
C GLY A 268 -5.79 -15.24 6.14
N PHE A 269 -6.94 -15.20 6.82
CA PHE A 269 -7.89 -16.31 6.84
C PHE A 269 -8.35 -16.67 5.42
N GLY A 270 -8.22 -17.95 5.05
CA GLY A 270 -8.40 -18.44 3.68
C GLY A 270 -7.15 -18.34 2.77
N PHE A 271 -6.01 -17.85 3.28
CA PHE A 271 -4.77 -17.64 2.53
C PHE A 271 -3.54 -18.31 3.22
N GLY A 272 -3.68 -19.57 3.62
CA GLY A 272 -2.58 -20.37 4.20
C GLY A 272 -2.69 -20.59 5.72
N MET A 273 -1.59 -21.06 6.32
CA MET A 273 -1.46 -21.35 7.75
C MET A 273 -0.81 -20.19 8.51
N GLU A 274 0.22 -19.59 7.91
CA GLU A 274 1.10 -18.62 8.57
C GLU A 274 1.02 -17.25 7.87
N PRO A 275 -0.05 -16.47 8.10
CA PRO A 275 -0.38 -15.29 7.30
C PRO A 275 0.62 -14.13 7.45
N TRP A 276 1.50 -14.19 8.45
CA TRP A 276 2.43 -13.12 8.79
C TRP A 276 3.91 -13.51 8.70
N ALA A 277 4.23 -14.81 8.65
CA ALA A 277 5.60 -15.31 8.71
C ALA A 277 6.22 -15.54 7.32
N SER A 278 7.54 -15.38 7.23
CA SER A 278 8.34 -15.71 6.05
C SER A 278 8.39 -17.22 5.78
N THR A 279 8.07 -18.04 6.79
CA THR A 279 7.95 -19.50 6.73
C THR A 279 6.48 -19.95 6.73
N GLY A 280 6.24 -21.19 6.31
CA GLY A 280 4.91 -21.83 6.33
C GLY A 280 5.02 -23.34 6.10
N VAL A 281 3.94 -23.97 5.64
CA VAL A 281 3.88 -25.42 5.40
C VAL A 281 4.92 -25.88 4.35
N ILE A 282 5.23 -25.01 3.39
CA ILE A 282 6.13 -25.30 2.27
C ILE A 282 7.55 -24.83 2.59
N PHE A 283 7.76 -23.56 2.93
CA PHE A 283 9.11 -23.05 3.25
C PHE A 283 9.37 -23.06 4.76
N THR A 284 10.34 -23.86 5.20
CA THR A 284 10.64 -24.09 6.63
C THR A 284 11.74 -23.19 7.20
N GLY A 285 12.23 -22.22 6.42
CA GLY A 285 13.44 -21.46 6.75
C GLY A 285 14.76 -22.21 6.47
N LYS A 286 14.69 -23.54 6.27
CA LYS A 286 15.83 -24.42 5.95
C LYS A 286 15.75 -25.03 4.55
N GLY A 287 14.56 -25.12 3.96
CA GLY A 287 14.28 -25.74 2.68
C GLY A 287 12.80 -25.66 2.29
N PHE A 288 12.47 -26.17 1.11
CA PHE A 288 11.11 -26.21 0.56
C PHE A 288 10.58 -27.66 0.55
N ASN A 289 9.40 -27.86 1.14
CA ASN A 289 8.67 -29.13 1.18
C ASN A 289 7.82 -29.25 -0.09
N GLU A 290 8.46 -29.47 -1.24
CA GLU A 290 7.82 -29.56 -2.56
C GLU A 290 6.66 -30.58 -2.58
N GLU A 291 6.80 -31.68 -1.83
CA GLU A 291 5.84 -32.77 -1.75
C GLU A 291 4.49 -32.37 -1.12
N LYS A 292 4.48 -31.33 -0.27
CA LYS A 292 3.26 -30.86 0.42
C LYS A 292 2.48 -29.83 -0.39
N LEU A 293 3.06 -29.30 -1.48
CA LEU A 293 2.51 -28.15 -2.20
C LEU A 293 1.15 -28.44 -2.82
N ALA A 294 0.98 -29.61 -3.45
CA ALA A 294 -0.28 -29.98 -4.10
C ALA A 294 -1.42 -30.12 -3.09
N GLU A 295 -1.19 -30.86 -2.00
CA GLU A 295 -2.16 -31.09 -0.92
C GLU A 295 -2.56 -29.76 -0.23
N THR A 296 -1.58 -28.90 0.06
CA THR A 296 -1.82 -27.60 0.72
C THR A 296 -2.67 -26.68 -0.15
N LYS A 297 -2.37 -26.62 -1.46
CA LYS A 297 -3.16 -25.88 -2.45
C LYS A 297 -4.61 -26.37 -2.51
N GLU A 298 -4.80 -27.69 -2.59
CA GLU A 298 -6.13 -28.30 -2.65
C GLU A 298 -6.96 -27.98 -1.40
N LYS A 299 -6.38 -28.11 -0.20
CA LYS A 299 -7.06 -27.80 1.06
C LYS A 299 -7.53 -26.34 1.15
N ILE A 300 -6.70 -25.38 0.71
CA ILE A 300 -7.07 -23.96 0.66
C ILE A 300 -8.28 -23.74 -0.26
N ILE A 301 -8.24 -24.27 -1.50
CA ILE A 301 -9.34 -24.12 -2.47
C ILE A 301 -10.62 -24.85 -2.03
N ASN A 302 -10.48 -25.99 -1.34
CA ASN A 302 -11.61 -26.72 -0.77
C ASN A 302 -12.33 -25.89 0.31
N PHE A 303 -11.60 -25.16 1.18
CA PHE A 303 -12.23 -24.23 2.13
C PHE A 303 -13.11 -23.19 1.42
N TRP A 304 -12.58 -22.50 0.41
CA TRP A 304 -13.33 -21.49 -0.35
C TRP A 304 -14.58 -22.07 -1.03
N SER A 305 -14.44 -23.28 -1.60
CA SER A 305 -15.53 -24.00 -2.27
C SER A 305 -16.64 -24.40 -1.29
N LEU A 306 -16.27 -24.91 -0.11
CA LEU A 306 -17.23 -25.32 0.92
C LEU A 306 -17.92 -24.12 1.58
N PHE A 307 -17.18 -23.04 1.87
CA PHE A 307 -17.78 -21.80 2.37
C PHE A 307 -18.79 -21.22 1.38
N ARG A 308 -18.41 -21.05 0.10
CA ARG A 308 -19.28 -20.48 -0.93
C ARG A 308 -20.52 -21.34 -1.22
N LYS A 309 -20.42 -22.67 -1.06
CA LYS A 309 -21.58 -23.58 -1.16
C LYS A 309 -22.64 -23.31 -0.10
N GLU A 310 -22.22 -23.03 1.13
CA GLU A 310 -23.12 -22.83 2.29
C GLU A 310 -23.52 -21.35 2.48
N CYS A 311 -22.73 -20.41 1.94
CA CYS A 311 -22.97 -18.96 1.93
C CYS A 311 -22.91 -18.40 0.49
N PRO A 312 -23.91 -18.68 -0.37
CA PRO A 312 -23.83 -18.42 -1.81
C PRO A 312 -23.89 -16.95 -2.20
N GLU A 313 -24.71 -16.11 -1.53
CA GLU A 313 -25.02 -14.76 -2.01
C GLU A 313 -24.09 -13.67 -1.47
N PHE A 314 -23.66 -13.77 -0.20
CA PHE A 314 -22.90 -12.70 0.44
C PHE A 314 -21.51 -12.56 -0.18
N ARG A 315 -21.16 -11.33 -0.59
CA ARG A 315 -19.82 -11.01 -1.07
C ARG A 315 -18.82 -11.18 0.07
N ILE A 316 -17.67 -11.77 -0.24
CA ILE A 316 -16.54 -11.83 0.70
C ILE A 316 -15.59 -10.68 0.35
N GLU A 317 -15.19 -9.89 1.31
CA GLU A 317 -14.05 -8.99 1.20
C GLU A 317 -12.88 -9.57 2.01
N THR A 318 -11.64 -9.26 1.65
CA THR A 318 -10.47 -9.96 2.21
C THR A 318 -9.37 -9.01 2.63
N ARG A 319 -8.69 -9.34 3.73
CA ARG A 319 -7.47 -8.67 4.22
C ARG A 319 -6.21 -9.27 3.61
N GLY A 320 -6.23 -10.58 3.33
CA GLY A 320 -5.07 -11.35 2.88
C GLY A 320 -3.93 -11.40 3.92
N THR A 321 -2.80 -11.97 3.53
CA THR A 321 -1.58 -12.08 4.36
C THR A 321 -0.87 -10.71 4.50
N ASN A 322 0.32 -10.67 5.09
CA ASN A 322 1.21 -9.50 4.99
C ASN A 322 2.10 -9.49 3.73
N LEU A 323 2.06 -10.54 2.92
CA LEU A 323 3.12 -10.89 1.98
C LEU A 323 2.64 -10.79 0.53
N SER A 324 3.58 -10.86 -0.41
CA SER A 324 3.25 -10.85 -1.83
C SER A 324 2.80 -12.22 -2.34
N THR A 325 2.16 -12.22 -3.50
CA THR A 325 1.65 -13.43 -4.16
C THR A 325 2.72 -14.51 -4.33
N GLY A 326 3.95 -14.15 -4.73
CA GLY A 326 5.05 -15.12 -4.88
C GLY A 326 5.53 -15.68 -3.54
N ILE A 327 5.63 -14.84 -2.50
CA ILE A 327 6.05 -15.30 -1.16
C ILE A 327 5.01 -16.27 -0.60
N ASP A 328 3.72 -15.93 -0.61
CA ASP A 328 2.65 -16.78 -0.08
C ASP A 328 2.52 -18.11 -0.83
N LEU A 329 2.61 -18.08 -2.16
CA LEU A 329 2.61 -19.29 -2.98
C LEU A 329 3.80 -20.18 -2.62
N ALA A 330 5.00 -19.62 -2.47
CA ALA A 330 6.22 -20.40 -2.26
C ALA A 330 6.42 -20.86 -0.80
N LYS A 331 5.88 -20.15 0.19
CA LYS A 331 6.00 -20.51 1.61
C LYS A 331 4.84 -21.34 2.16
N ASP A 332 3.65 -21.21 1.60
CA ASP A 332 2.40 -21.77 2.16
C ASP A 332 1.42 -22.33 1.11
N GLY A 333 1.80 -22.39 -0.16
CA GLY A 333 0.96 -22.95 -1.21
C GLY A 333 -0.30 -22.15 -1.53
N VAL A 334 -0.31 -20.84 -1.29
CA VAL A 334 -1.48 -19.99 -1.58
C VAL A 334 -1.60 -19.77 -3.09
N ASP A 335 -2.51 -20.51 -3.73
CA ASP A 335 -2.81 -20.36 -5.16
C ASP A 335 -3.79 -19.20 -5.39
N LEU A 336 -3.26 -17.98 -5.48
CA LEU A 336 -4.06 -16.78 -5.67
C LEU A 336 -4.76 -16.77 -7.04
N GLN A 337 -4.16 -17.38 -8.07
CA GLN A 337 -4.78 -17.57 -9.38
C GLN A 337 -6.06 -18.41 -9.28
N ALA A 338 -6.03 -19.53 -8.55
CA ALA A 338 -7.19 -20.38 -8.33
C ALA A 338 -8.24 -19.73 -7.40
N ILE A 339 -7.82 -18.95 -6.40
CA ILE A 339 -8.74 -18.17 -5.55
C ILE A 339 -9.47 -17.11 -6.39
N TYR A 340 -8.76 -16.35 -7.23
CA TYR A 340 -9.35 -15.30 -8.08
C TYR A 340 -10.21 -15.89 -9.22
N GLY A 341 -9.80 -17.01 -9.81
CA GLY A 341 -10.54 -17.72 -10.86
C GLY A 341 -11.70 -18.59 -10.37
N GLY A 342 -11.79 -18.88 -9.07
CA GLY A 342 -12.72 -19.85 -8.48
C GLY A 342 -14.18 -19.40 -8.37
N GLY A 343 -14.53 -18.18 -8.80
CA GLY A 343 -15.91 -17.68 -8.77
C GLY A 343 -16.45 -17.35 -7.38
N PHE A 344 -15.58 -17.20 -6.37
CA PHE A 344 -15.98 -17.07 -4.96
C PHE A 344 -16.58 -15.71 -4.56
N ASN A 345 -16.96 -14.84 -5.50
CA ASN A 345 -17.46 -13.47 -5.26
C ASN A 345 -16.64 -12.72 -4.20
N ILE A 346 -15.33 -12.62 -4.46
CA ILE A 346 -14.35 -12.01 -3.58
C ILE A 346 -13.97 -10.59 -4.04
N LEU A 347 -13.81 -9.67 -3.10
CA LEU A 347 -13.02 -8.47 -3.29
C LEU A 347 -11.57 -8.76 -2.83
N PRO A 348 -10.56 -8.50 -3.67
CA PRO A 348 -9.18 -8.90 -3.46
C PRO A 348 -8.52 -8.13 -2.31
N PRO A 349 -7.45 -8.66 -1.70
CA PRO A 349 -6.82 -8.03 -0.55
C PRO A 349 -6.22 -6.63 -0.85
N PRO A 350 -6.25 -5.71 0.14
CA PRO A 350 -5.58 -4.41 0.04
C PRO A 350 -4.06 -4.52 0.11
N ASN A 351 -3.40 -3.36 0.08
CA ASN A 351 -2.11 -3.16 0.74
C ASN A 351 -2.19 -3.60 2.22
N SER A 352 -1.05 -4.03 2.78
CA SER A 352 -0.94 -4.28 4.21
C SER A 352 -0.29 -3.05 4.85
N PRO A 353 -1.02 -2.20 5.61
CA PRO A 353 -0.47 -1.01 6.26
C PRO A 353 0.41 -1.36 7.48
N TRP A 354 1.14 -2.48 7.39
CA TRP A 354 2.08 -2.93 8.41
C TRP A 354 3.33 -2.05 8.46
N ALA A 355 3.64 -1.32 7.38
CA ALA A 355 4.77 -0.40 7.32
C ALA A 355 4.72 0.68 8.42
N ALA A 356 3.53 0.99 8.96
CA ALA A 356 3.32 1.75 10.20
C ALA A 356 4.13 1.25 11.40
N LEU A 357 4.32 -0.07 11.51
CA LEU A 357 4.84 -0.74 12.70
C LEU A 357 6.34 -1.05 12.60
N ASP A 358 6.88 -1.25 11.40
CA ASP A 358 8.28 -1.65 11.17
C ASP A 358 9.06 -0.80 10.14
N GLY A 359 8.37 0.07 9.38
CA GLY A 359 8.92 0.87 8.30
C GLY A 359 9.23 0.11 7.01
N ASP A 360 8.64 -1.08 6.81
CA ASP A 360 8.84 -1.95 5.65
C ASP A 360 7.87 -1.65 4.49
N PHE A 361 7.93 -0.43 3.95
CA PHE A 361 7.14 -0.02 2.77
C PHE A 361 7.41 -0.90 1.55
N GLY A 362 8.62 -1.46 1.44
CA GLY A 362 8.94 -2.43 0.40
C GLY A 362 8.00 -3.65 0.43
N LEU A 363 7.75 -4.23 1.60
CA LEU A 363 6.88 -5.40 1.75
C LEU A 363 5.42 -5.06 1.45
N GLU A 364 4.92 -3.94 1.97
CA GLU A 364 3.59 -3.43 1.66
C GLU A 364 3.40 -3.23 0.15
N MET A 365 4.32 -2.52 -0.49
CA MET A 365 4.21 -2.14 -1.89
C MET A 365 4.30 -3.35 -2.83
N ILE A 366 5.19 -4.33 -2.57
CA ILE A 366 5.18 -5.57 -3.36
C ILE A 366 3.95 -6.42 -3.08
N GLY A 367 3.46 -6.45 -1.85
CA GLY A 367 2.23 -7.14 -1.46
C GLY A 367 1.06 -6.61 -2.27
N TYR A 368 0.92 -5.28 -2.29
CA TYR A 368 -0.12 -4.60 -3.04
C TYR A 368 0.00 -4.80 -4.56
N MET A 369 1.17 -4.52 -5.15
CA MET A 369 1.40 -4.64 -6.60
C MET A 369 1.21 -6.06 -7.14
N SER A 370 1.77 -7.07 -6.46
CA SER A 370 1.65 -8.48 -6.90
C SER A 370 0.20 -8.94 -6.95
N ARG A 371 -0.58 -8.64 -5.90
CA ARG A 371 -1.99 -9.00 -5.77
C ARG A 371 -2.90 -8.29 -6.76
N MET A 372 -2.54 -7.09 -7.24
CA MET A 372 -3.31 -6.34 -8.24
C MET A 372 -2.80 -6.44 -9.68
N ALA A 373 -1.74 -7.21 -9.92
CA ALA A 373 -1.24 -7.47 -11.28
C ALA A 373 -2.32 -8.16 -12.15
N GLN A 374 -3.02 -9.14 -11.59
CA GLN A 374 -4.28 -9.67 -12.07
C GLN A 374 -5.32 -9.59 -10.95
N LEU A 375 -6.59 -9.46 -11.29
CA LEU A 375 -7.69 -9.28 -10.34
C LEU A 375 -8.91 -10.11 -10.80
N PRO A 376 -9.82 -10.50 -9.88
CA PRO A 376 -11.05 -11.19 -10.25
C PRO A 376 -12.03 -10.28 -11.02
N ASP A 377 -11.98 -8.96 -10.80
CA ASP A 377 -12.63 -7.91 -11.59
C ASP A 377 -11.81 -6.60 -11.49
N ASP A 378 -12.32 -5.45 -11.97
CA ASP A 378 -11.56 -4.18 -11.93
C ASP A 378 -11.50 -3.49 -10.55
N ARG A 379 -12.08 -4.09 -9.49
CA ARG A 379 -12.15 -3.50 -8.14
C ARG A 379 -11.04 -3.99 -7.22
N TYR A 380 -10.46 -3.06 -6.47
CA TYR A 380 -9.47 -3.34 -5.41
C TYR A 380 -9.41 -2.18 -4.41
N ILE A 381 -8.79 -2.46 -3.27
CA ILE A 381 -8.88 -1.66 -2.03
C ILE A 381 -7.52 -1.04 -1.70
N PHE A 382 -7.51 0.25 -1.33
CA PHE A 382 -6.47 0.83 -0.49
C PHE A 382 -6.98 0.90 0.96
N ARG A 383 -6.21 0.44 1.94
CA ARG A 383 -6.57 0.40 3.36
C ARG A 383 -5.54 1.20 4.16
N TYR A 384 -6.01 2.12 4.99
CA TYR A 384 -5.19 3.02 5.78
C TYR A 384 -5.45 2.84 7.28
N TYR A 385 -4.41 2.98 8.11
CA TYR A 385 -4.43 2.62 9.53
C TYR A 385 -4.46 3.87 10.43
N THR A 386 -5.65 4.36 10.77
CA THR A 386 -5.85 5.56 11.61
C THR A 386 -5.77 5.28 13.10
N HIS A 387 -6.52 4.29 13.58
CA HIS A 387 -6.65 3.92 14.99
C HIS A 387 -6.65 2.40 15.20
N ASP A 388 -6.21 1.95 16.36
CA ASP A 388 -6.35 0.56 16.79
C ASP A 388 -7.33 0.47 17.98
N PRO A 389 -8.52 -0.16 17.80
CA PRO A 389 -9.49 -0.29 18.85
C PRO A 389 -9.23 -1.48 19.78
N TRP A 390 -8.21 -2.33 19.58
CA TRP A 390 -7.91 -3.46 20.48
C TRP A 390 -6.50 -3.43 21.07
N TRP A 391 -5.48 -3.00 20.34
CA TRP A 391 -4.18 -2.63 20.91
C TRP A 391 -4.16 -1.15 21.30
N LEU A 392 -3.51 -0.81 22.42
CA LEU A 392 -3.45 0.57 22.92
C LEU A 392 -2.49 1.43 22.08
N ASN A 393 -2.95 1.88 20.91
CA ASN A 393 -2.25 2.84 20.04
C ASN A 393 -3.23 3.55 19.08
N SER A 394 -2.74 4.54 18.36
CA SER A 394 -3.44 5.18 17.25
C SER A 394 -2.43 5.55 16.17
N PRO A 395 -2.24 4.74 15.11
CA PRO A 395 -1.03 4.82 14.29
C PRO A 395 -0.82 6.16 13.60
N TRP A 396 -1.88 6.91 13.26
CA TRP A 396 -1.74 8.31 12.82
C TRP A 396 -1.01 9.20 13.83
N LEU A 397 -1.39 9.10 15.10
CA LEU A 397 -0.91 9.96 16.17
C LEU A 397 0.44 9.51 16.73
N ASP A 398 0.67 8.19 16.87
CA ASP A 398 1.81 7.65 17.64
C ASP A 398 2.80 6.75 16.86
N ARG A 399 2.46 6.27 15.66
CA ARG A 399 3.37 5.47 14.81
C ARG A 399 3.94 6.25 13.63
N TYR A 400 3.07 6.80 12.80
CA TYR A 400 3.46 7.62 11.66
C TYR A 400 3.97 9.01 12.09
N GLY A 401 3.77 9.40 13.37
CA GLY A 401 4.14 10.74 13.85
C GLY A 401 3.40 11.87 13.15
N ARG A 402 2.18 11.60 12.67
CA ARG A 402 1.34 12.51 11.86
C ARG A 402 1.96 12.89 10.50
N GLU A 403 2.80 12.01 9.95
CA GLU A 403 3.45 12.17 8.64
C GLU A 403 2.77 11.28 7.57
N PRO A 404 2.31 11.82 6.42
CA PRO A 404 1.47 11.11 5.43
C PRO A 404 2.22 10.17 4.46
N HIS A 405 3.38 9.65 4.84
CA HIS A 405 4.20 8.79 3.97
C HIS A 405 3.50 7.48 3.57
N ASP A 406 2.76 6.87 4.49
CA ASP A 406 1.92 5.67 4.29
C ASP A 406 0.64 5.93 3.49
N ILE A 407 0.29 7.21 3.24
CA ILE A 407 -0.73 7.59 2.26
C ILE A 407 -0.08 7.76 0.88
N TYR A 408 0.97 8.57 0.80
CA TYR A 408 1.54 8.97 -0.50
C TYR A 408 2.35 7.89 -1.19
N LEU A 409 2.99 6.96 -0.47
CA LEU A 409 3.71 5.84 -1.10
C LEU A 409 2.74 4.83 -1.74
N PRO A 410 1.74 4.25 -1.03
CA PRO A 410 0.84 3.26 -1.62
C PRO A 410 -0.17 3.85 -2.60
N MET A 411 -0.66 5.09 -2.38
CA MET A 411 -1.58 5.73 -3.33
C MET A 411 -0.89 6.27 -4.61
N ALA A 412 0.45 6.37 -4.62
CA ALA A 412 1.19 6.58 -5.86
C ALA A 412 1.28 5.31 -6.74
N VAL A 413 0.78 4.16 -6.26
CA VAL A 413 0.84 2.88 -6.98
C VAL A 413 -0.38 2.68 -7.87
N ALA A 414 -0.17 2.20 -9.10
CA ALA A 414 -1.24 1.89 -10.06
C ALA A 414 -0.98 0.62 -10.87
N ARG A 415 -2.05 -0.02 -11.35
CA ARG A 415 -1.98 -1.19 -12.24
C ARG A 415 -2.31 -0.82 -13.68
N ILE A 416 -1.78 -1.58 -14.63
CA ILE A 416 -2.10 -1.49 -16.06
C ILE A 416 -2.93 -2.71 -16.48
N ASN A 417 -4.06 -2.48 -17.15
CA ASN A 417 -4.91 -3.55 -17.70
C ASN A 417 -4.49 -3.99 -19.13
N GLU A 418 -5.19 -4.97 -19.71
CA GLU A 418 -4.97 -5.47 -21.08
C GLU A 418 -5.11 -4.40 -22.19
N LYS A 419 -5.80 -3.29 -21.91
CA LYS A 419 -6.01 -2.16 -22.85
C LYS A 419 -4.90 -1.11 -22.73
N GLY A 420 -3.94 -1.28 -21.82
CA GLY A 420 -2.93 -0.27 -21.52
C GLY A 420 -3.48 0.94 -20.76
N GLU A 421 -4.53 0.77 -19.95
CA GLU A 421 -5.15 1.82 -19.16
C GLU A 421 -4.64 1.76 -17.70
N MET A 422 -4.41 2.93 -17.11
CA MET A 422 -4.07 3.05 -15.69
C MET A 422 -5.32 2.90 -14.84
N HIS A 423 -5.32 1.94 -13.94
CA HIS A 423 -6.36 1.75 -12.93
C HIS A 423 -5.83 2.15 -11.55
N LEU A 424 -6.74 2.72 -10.76
CA LEU A 424 -6.53 3.25 -9.41
C LEU A 424 -7.42 2.47 -8.43
N PRO A 425 -7.11 2.43 -7.12
CA PRO A 425 -7.99 1.80 -6.13
C PRO A 425 -9.40 2.38 -6.24
N THR A 426 -10.39 1.50 -6.32
CA THR A 426 -11.81 1.87 -6.40
C THR A 426 -12.45 1.91 -5.03
N HIS A 427 -11.84 1.26 -4.04
CA HIS A 427 -12.29 1.20 -2.65
C HIS A 427 -11.22 1.79 -1.72
N LEU A 428 -11.66 2.46 -0.66
CA LEU A 428 -10.83 2.98 0.43
C LEU A 428 -11.38 2.50 1.76
N ASN A 429 -10.53 1.93 2.63
CA ASN A 429 -10.90 1.49 3.98
C ASN A 429 -10.08 2.22 5.04
N PHE A 430 -10.72 2.62 6.15
CA PHE A 430 -10.04 3.14 7.35
C PHE A 430 -10.13 2.15 8.49
N LEU A 431 -9.00 1.53 8.85
CA LEU A 431 -8.84 0.74 10.06
C LEU A 431 -8.34 1.65 11.18
N THR A 432 -9.06 1.86 12.27
CA THR A 432 -10.51 2.08 12.37
C THR A 432 -10.79 3.57 12.60
N ILE A 433 -12.06 3.94 12.70
CA ILE A 433 -12.49 5.31 13.03
C ILE A 433 -12.64 5.57 14.54
N ASP A 434 -12.36 4.58 15.39
CA ASP A 434 -12.44 4.68 16.85
C ASP A 434 -11.16 4.19 17.55
N ASP A 435 -10.77 4.86 18.64
CA ASP A 435 -9.60 4.48 19.43
C ASP A 435 -9.86 3.27 20.34
N SER A 436 -8.82 2.82 21.04
CA SER A 436 -8.90 1.69 21.99
C SER A 436 -9.92 1.87 23.12
N PHE A 437 -10.42 3.09 23.35
CA PHE A 437 -11.46 3.44 24.31
C PHE A 437 -12.82 3.78 23.65
N GLY A 438 -12.97 3.57 22.35
CA GLY A 438 -14.17 3.90 21.58
C GLY A 438 -14.42 5.40 21.43
N ASN A 439 -13.39 6.24 21.55
CA ASN A 439 -13.52 7.66 21.20
C ASN A 439 -13.36 7.83 19.70
N MET A 440 -14.05 8.82 19.15
CA MET A 440 -13.95 9.22 17.74
C MET A 440 -13.40 10.65 17.69
N PRO A 441 -12.07 10.84 17.78
CA PRO A 441 -11.47 12.17 17.85
C PRO A 441 -11.45 12.84 16.47
N THR A 442 -12.23 13.91 16.29
CA THR A 442 -12.35 14.63 15.00
C THR A 442 -11.01 15.12 14.43
N GLN A 443 -10.00 15.29 15.28
CA GLN A 443 -8.63 15.60 14.88
C GLN A 443 -8.09 14.67 13.77
N VAL A 444 -8.40 13.37 13.82
CA VAL A 444 -7.85 12.41 12.84
C VAL A 444 -8.48 12.57 11.45
N PRO A 445 -9.83 12.59 11.27
CA PRO A 445 -10.41 12.93 9.98
C PRO A 445 -10.00 14.32 9.46
N ASP A 446 -9.89 15.32 10.34
CA ASP A 446 -9.45 16.68 9.98
C ASP A 446 -8.02 16.70 9.40
N GLU A 447 -7.11 15.90 9.95
CA GLU A 447 -5.71 15.83 9.52
C GLU A 447 -5.49 14.87 8.33
N VAL A 448 -6.19 13.74 8.29
CA VAL A 448 -5.98 12.67 7.28
C VAL A 448 -6.72 12.94 5.98
N THR A 449 -7.94 13.50 6.03
CA THR A 449 -8.77 13.74 4.83
C THR A 449 -8.05 14.57 3.76
N PRO A 450 -7.35 15.68 4.07
CA PRO A 450 -6.61 16.45 3.08
C PRO A 450 -5.52 15.63 2.36
N HIS A 451 -4.85 14.72 3.06
CA HIS A 451 -3.78 13.89 2.50
C HIS A 451 -4.32 12.80 1.55
N ILE A 452 -5.40 12.12 1.95
CA ILE A 452 -6.10 11.13 1.11
C ILE A 452 -6.62 11.79 -0.17
N LEU A 453 -7.28 12.95 -0.05
CA LEU A 453 -7.80 13.69 -1.21
C LEU A 453 -6.67 14.21 -2.10
N LYS A 454 -5.58 14.73 -1.52
CA LYS A 454 -4.40 15.17 -2.29
C LYS A 454 -3.79 14.01 -3.10
N ALA A 455 -3.58 12.85 -2.46
CA ALA A 455 -3.10 11.65 -3.15
C ALA A 455 -4.05 11.17 -4.26
N ARG A 456 -5.38 11.35 -4.08
CA ARG A 456 -6.38 11.04 -5.11
C ARG A 456 -6.39 12.02 -6.28
N TYR A 457 -6.07 13.29 -6.05
CA TYR A 457 -5.95 14.30 -7.10
C TYR A 457 -4.66 14.14 -7.92
N ASP A 458 -3.58 13.74 -7.24
CA ASP A 458 -2.23 13.59 -7.78
C ASP A 458 -1.93 12.14 -8.22
N SER A 459 -2.96 11.29 -8.32
CA SER A 459 -2.86 9.87 -8.67
C SER A 459 -2.28 9.63 -10.09
N PRO A 460 -1.65 8.46 -10.34
CA PRO A 460 -1.04 8.16 -11.64
C PRO A 460 -2.01 8.22 -12.83
N THR A 461 -1.65 8.95 -13.89
CA THR A 461 -2.39 8.99 -15.18
C THR A 461 -1.69 8.22 -16.30
N SER A 462 -0.40 7.92 -16.15
CA SER A 462 0.42 7.16 -17.09
C SER A 462 1.44 6.27 -16.37
N PRO A 463 2.08 5.29 -17.05
CA PRO A 463 3.08 4.43 -16.45
C PRO A 463 4.25 5.23 -15.86
N GLY A 464 4.72 4.84 -14.67
CA GLY A 464 5.89 5.47 -14.04
C GLY A 464 7.20 5.23 -14.80
N PRO A 465 8.31 5.87 -14.36
CA PRO A 465 9.65 5.65 -14.93
C PRO A 465 10.13 4.19 -14.82
N VAL A 466 9.56 3.43 -13.89
CA VAL A 466 9.77 1.98 -13.73
C VAL A 466 8.42 1.27 -13.68
N VAL A 467 8.29 0.21 -14.48
CA VAL A 467 7.10 -0.65 -14.52
C VAL A 467 7.50 -2.09 -14.23
N TRP A 468 6.93 -2.70 -13.20
CA TRP A 468 7.14 -4.12 -12.89
C TRP A 468 6.22 -4.98 -13.75
N VAL A 469 6.84 -5.80 -14.60
CA VAL A 469 6.15 -6.88 -15.33
C VAL A 469 6.08 -8.08 -14.39
N TYR A 470 4.94 -8.26 -13.73
CA TYR A 470 4.74 -9.28 -12.71
C TYR A 470 4.38 -10.65 -13.34
N PRO A 471 5.18 -11.71 -13.06
CA PRO A 471 5.02 -13.06 -13.61
C PRO A 471 3.89 -13.84 -12.92
N PHE A 472 2.68 -13.28 -12.91
CA PHE A 472 1.55 -13.81 -12.13
C PHE A 472 1.21 -15.25 -12.54
N GLU A 473 1.00 -15.52 -13.83
CA GLU A 473 0.65 -16.87 -14.29
C GLU A 473 1.86 -17.80 -14.23
N GLU A 474 3.04 -17.30 -14.63
CA GLU A 474 4.27 -18.08 -14.62
C GLU A 474 4.64 -18.59 -13.23
N TYR A 475 4.51 -17.79 -12.17
CA TYR A 475 4.76 -18.26 -10.80
C TYR A 475 3.82 -19.42 -10.39
N HIS A 476 2.52 -19.33 -10.71
CA HIS A 476 1.56 -20.39 -10.40
C HIS A 476 1.81 -21.66 -11.25
N ASP A 477 2.16 -21.50 -12.52
CA ASP A 477 2.54 -22.59 -13.41
C ASP A 477 3.87 -23.25 -13.02
N TRP A 478 4.86 -22.48 -12.56
CA TRP A 478 6.13 -23.02 -12.06
C TRP A 478 5.90 -23.77 -10.75
N ALA A 479 5.16 -23.21 -9.80
CA ALA A 479 4.81 -23.91 -8.56
C ALA A 479 4.05 -25.23 -8.84
N LYS A 480 3.14 -25.24 -9.82
CA LYS A 480 2.36 -26.44 -10.18
C LYS A 480 3.18 -27.51 -10.92
N ASN A 481 3.97 -27.12 -11.92
CA ASN A 481 4.55 -28.05 -12.89
C ASN A 481 6.08 -28.22 -12.74
N LYS A 482 6.74 -27.35 -11.97
CA LYS A 482 8.20 -27.23 -11.81
C LYS A 482 8.56 -26.82 -10.36
N PRO A 483 8.11 -27.55 -9.32
CA PRO A 483 8.24 -27.15 -7.92
C PRO A 483 9.68 -26.91 -7.46
N GLN A 484 10.68 -27.47 -8.15
CA GLN A 484 12.11 -27.14 -7.97
C GLN A 484 12.45 -25.65 -8.22
N ARG A 485 11.50 -24.85 -8.74
CA ARG A 485 11.59 -23.38 -8.93
C ARG A 485 10.96 -22.58 -7.78
N LEU A 486 10.42 -23.21 -6.73
CA LEU A 486 9.96 -22.50 -5.52
C LEU A 486 11.02 -21.54 -4.93
N PRO A 487 12.33 -21.86 -4.88
CA PRO A 487 13.35 -20.92 -4.43
C PRO A 487 13.44 -19.64 -5.26
N GLU A 488 13.12 -19.71 -6.56
CA GLU A 488 13.14 -18.58 -7.49
C GLU A 488 11.91 -17.67 -7.31
N ILE A 489 10.73 -18.27 -7.15
CA ILE A 489 9.48 -17.57 -6.84
C ILE A 489 9.61 -16.81 -5.51
N TYR A 490 10.11 -17.50 -4.47
CA TYR A 490 10.33 -16.90 -3.15
C TYR A 490 11.38 -15.77 -3.20
N TYR A 491 12.51 -16.01 -3.87
CA TYR A 491 13.56 -15.01 -4.07
C TYR A 491 13.04 -13.74 -4.77
N GLY A 492 12.28 -13.90 -5.85
CA GLY A 492 11.98 -12.81 -6.78
C GLY A 492 11.31 -11.64 -6.09
N ASP A 493 10.29 -11.94 -5.28
CA ASP A 493 9.54 -10.93 -4.56
C ASP A 493 10.33 -10.35 -3.38
N TRP A 494 10.99 -11.18 -2.55
CA TRP A 494 11.84 -10.69 -1.45
C TRP A 494 12.95 -9.74 -1.93
N PHE A 495 13.53 -9.99 -3.10
CA PHE A 495 14.53 -9.13 -3.73
C PHE A 495 13.96 -7.75 -4.09
N ILE A 496 12.74 -7.68 -4.65
CA ILE A 496 12.09 -6.40 -5.00
C ILE A 496 11.66 -5.63 -3.74
N ARG A 497 11.18 -6.29 -2.69
CA ARG A 497 10.92 -5.64 -1.38
C ARG A 497 12.16 -4.91 -0.88
N GLN A 498 13.32 -5.56 -0.94
CA GLN A 498 14.57 -4.91 -0.52
C GLN A 498 14.99 -3.78 -1.46
N ALA A 499 14.74 -3.89 -2.78
CA ALA A 499 15.06 -2.83 -3.72
C ALA A 499 14.26 -1.54 -3.44
N ILE A 500 12.95 -1.66 -3.19
CA ILE A 500 12.07 -0.52 -2.83
C ILE A 500 12.55 0.13 -1.52
N ASN A 501 12.84 -0.67 -0.49
CA ASN A 501 13.44 -0.20 0.78
C ASN A 501 14.84 0.43 0.63
N ASN A 502 15.48 0.26 -0.53
CA ASN A 502 16.74 0.89 -0.89
C ASN A 502 16.57 1.97 -1.96
N GLY A 503 15.36 2.53 -2.12
CA GLY A 503 15.05 3.70 -2.92
C GLY A 503 14.73 3.44 -4.39
N PHE A 504 14.54 2.18 -4.81
CA PHE A 504 14.15 1.86 -6.18
C PHE A 504 12.73 2.39 -6.48
N PRO A 505 12.55 3.33 -7.44
CA PRO A 505 11.33 4.13 -7.57
C PRO A 505 10.21 3.40 -8.33
N LEU A 506 9.81 2.23 -7.84
CA LEU A 506 8.78 1.39 -8.45
C LEU A 506 7.39 1.73 -7.90
N ASN A 507 6.45 2.05 -8.79
CA ASN A 507 5.06 2.35 -8.45
C ASN A 507 4.03 1.78 -9.45
N THR A 508 4.46 1.13 -10.53
CA THR A 508 3.55 0.71 -11.61
C THR A 508 3.70 -0.78 -11.85
N VAL A 509 2.58 -1.51 -11.94
CA VAL A 509 2.56 -2.95 -12.20
C VAL A 509 1.71 -3.32 -13.42
N ILE A 510 2.18 -4.30 -14.19
CA ILE A 510 1.44 -4.97 -15.25
C ILE A 510 1.71 -6.47 -15.17
N SER A 511 0.71 -7.32 -15.36
CA SER A 511 0.98 -8.76 -15.48
C SER A 511 1.60 -9.10 -16.84
N THR A 512 2.50 -10.08 -16.87
CA THR A 512 3.01 -10.75 -18.08
C THR A 512 1.93 -10.98 -19.15
N LYS A 513 0.79 -11.54 -18.73
CA LYS A 513 -0.44 -11.75 -19.54
C LYS A 513 -0.89 -10.52 -20.33
N TYR A 514 -0.83 -9.35 -19.70
CA TYR A 514 -1.35 -8.10 -20.25
C TYR A 514 -0.30 -7.30 -21.02
N LEU A 515 0.99 -7.64 -20.93
CA LEU A 515 2.08 -6.88 -21.55
C LEU A 515 1.92 -6.77 -23.07
N ALA A 516 1.81 -7.89 -23.79
CA ALA A 516 1.69 -7.87 -25.24
C ALA A 516 0.35 -7.26 -25.74
N PRO A 517 -0.83 -7.57 -25.15
CA PRO A 517 -2.08 -6.88 -25.45
C PRO A 517 -2.01 -5.36 -25.23
N ALA A 518 -1.47 -4.90 -24.09
CA ALA A 518 -1.38 -3.47 -23.77
C ALA A 518 -0.51 -2.70 -24.78
N VAL A 519 0.64 -3.25 -25.17
CA VAL A 519 1.52 -2.65 -26.19
C VAL A 519 0.87 -2.66 -27.58
N LYS A 520 0.11 -3.70 -27.93
CA LYS A 520 -0.65 -3.77 -29.19
C LYS A 520 -1.77 -2.71 -29.23
N ASN A 521 -2.48 -2.53 -28.12
CA ASN A 521 -3.58 -1.58 -27.99
C ASN A 521 -3.10 -0.13 -27.89
N LYS A 522 -1.95 0.12 -27.26
CA LYS A 522 -1.31 1.44 -27.16
C LYS A 522 0.18 1.39 -27.53
N PRO A 523 0.52 1.45 -28.84
CA PRO A 523 1.90 1.44 -29.30
C PRO A 523 2.72 2.58 -28.70
N GLY A 524 3.77 2.23 -27.95
CA GLY A 524 4.64 3.19 -27.27
C GLY A 524 4.26 3.53 -25.82
N LEU A 525 3.31 2.81 -25.21
CA LEU A 525 2.92 2.93 -23.79
C LEU A 525 4.11 3.03 -22.81
N PHE A 526 5.23 2.37 -23.11
CA PHE A 526 6.42 2.29 -22.26
C PHE A 526 7.63 3.08 -22.77
N LYS A 527 7.45 4.07 -23.67
CA LYS A 527 8.57 4.87 -24.23
C LYS A 527 9.40 5.59 -23.15
N GLU A 528 8.73 6.14 -22.14
CA GLU A 528 9.37 6.84 -21.02
C GLU A 528 9.79 5.90 -19.88
N SER A 529 9.37 4.62 -19.92
CA SER A 529 9.53 3.66 -18.82
C SER A 529 10.69 2.68 -19.04
N THR A 530 11.29 2.24 -17.94
CA THR A 530 12.13 1.03 -17.90
C THR A 530 11.27 -0.13 -17.37
N LEU A 531 11.16 -1.21 -18.15
CA LEU A 531 10.50 -2.42 -17.66
C LEU A 531 11.43 -3.15 -16.68
N LEU A 532 10.90 -3.58 -15.54
CA LEU A 532 11.56 -4.47 -14.60
C LEU A 532 10.88 -5.84 -14.68
N ALA A 533 11.66 -6.90 -14.88
CA ALA A 533 11.12 -8.23 -15.17
C ALA A 533 12.01 -9.32 -14.55
N ILE A 534 11.43 -10.40 -14.00
CA ILE A 534 12.24 -11.58 -13.64
C ILE A 534 12.72 -12.27 -14.92
N VAL A 535 13.83 -13.01 -14.86
CA VAL A 535 14.27 -13.84 -15.99
C VAL A 535 13.13 -14.73 -16.50
N PRO A 536 12.79 -14.67 -17.81
CA PRO A 536 11.69 -15.45 -18.36
C PRO A 536 12.06 -16.91 -18.54
N GLU A 537 11.04 -17.77 -18.57
CA GLU A 537 11.19 -19.16 -18.98
C GLU A 537 11.37 -19.28 -20.50
N ALA A 538 12.28 -20.16 -20.92
CA ALA A 538 12.59 -20.46 -22.31
C ALA A 538 11.34 -20.70 -23.18
N GLY A 539 11.22 -19.94 -24.28
CA GLY A 539 10.16 -20.10 -25.28
C GLY A 539 8.80 -19.51 -24.92
N SER A 540 8.64 -18.95 -23.72
CA SER A 540 7.39 -18.31 -23.28
C SER A 540 7.00 -17.09 -24.14
N GLU A 541 5.70 -16.77 -24.21
CA GLU A 541 5.24 -15.54 -24.87
C GLU A 541 5.78 -14.28 -24.19
N TYR A 542 5.96 -14.34 -22.87
CA TYR A 542 6.64 -13.34 -22.06
C TYR A 542 8.10 -13.12 -22.51
N GLU A 543 8.89 -14.18 -22.73
CA GLU A 543 10.25 -14.08 -23.28
C GLU A 543 10.26 -13.34 -24.64
N LYS A 544 9.34 -13.73 -25.54
CA LYS A 544 9.20 -13.13 -26.88
C LYS A 544 8.83 -11.65 -26.80
N ALA A 545 7.91 -11.28 -25.89
CA ALA A 545 7.52 -9.90 -25.65
C ALA A 545 8.70 -9.05 -25.15
N LEU A 546 9.51 -9.55 -24.20
CA LEU A 546 10.70 -8.85 -23.71
C LEU A 546 11.78 -8.67 -24.79
N ILE A 547 12.08 -9.71 -25.58
CA ILE A 547 13.03 -9.62 -26.70
C ILE A 547 12.53 -8.58 -27.73
N SER A 548 11.24 -8.60 -28.05
CA SER A 548 10.63 -7.66 -28.99
C SER A 548 10.67 -6.22 -28.49
N HIS A 549 10.39 -5.99 -27.20
CA HIS A 549 10.49 -4.67 -26.56
C HIS A 549 11.89 -4.09 -26.70
N VAL A 550 12.94 -4.82 -26.29
CA VAL A 550 14.33 -4.35 -26.37
C VAL A 550 14.74 -4.07 -27.83
N LYS A 551 14.46 -4.98 -28.77
CA LYS A 551 14.81 -4.80 -30.19
C LYS A 551 14.10 -3.64 -30.87
N ASN A 552 13.04 -3.09 -30.26
CA ASN A 552 12.27 -1.96 -30.78
C ASN A 552 12.50 -0.64 -30.01
N GLY A 553 13.67 -0.48 -29.39
CA GLY A 553 14.03 0.74 -28.65
C GLY A 553 13.73 0.69 -27.15
N GLY A 554 13.19 -0.42 -26.65
CA GLY A 554 12.77 -0.57 -25.27
C GLY A 554 13.90 -0.65 -24.26
N LYS A 555 13.63 -0.15 -23.05
CA LYS A 555 14.50 -0.23 -21.86
C LYS A 555 14.03 -1.38 -20.97
N LEU A 556 14.95 -2.26 -20.56
CA LEU A 556 14.64 -3.45 -19.76
C LEU A 556 15.71 -3.71 -18.69
N ILE A 557 15.28 -3.92 -17.45
CA ILE A 557 16.07 -4.57 -16.39
C ILE A 557 15.51 -5.98 -16.19
N VAL A 558 16.35 -6.99 -16.37
CA VAL A 558 16.03 -8.38 -16.05
C VAL A 558 16.76 -8.78 -14.77
N PHE A 559 16.06 -9.42 -13.84
CA PHE A 559 16.66 -9.87 -12.57
C PHE A 559 16.42 -11.35 -12.24
N GLY A 560 17.30 -11.93 -11.43
CA GLY A 560 17.16 -13.30 -10.91
C GLY A 560 17.99 -14.37 -11.62
N PRO A 561 17.85 -15.64 -11.20
CA PRO A 561 18.61 -16.77 -11.74
C PRO A 561 18.36 -16.98 -13.23
N ALA A 562 19.35 -17.52 -13.94
CA ALA A 562 19.38 -17.62 -15.39
C ALA A 562 19.44 -19.07 -15.87
N ASP A 563 18.95 -20.01 -15.06
CA ASP A 563 19.10 -21.45 -15.25
C ASP A 563 18.11 -22.03 -16.27
N TYR A 564 16.97 -21.37 -16.51
CA TYR A 564 15.86 -21.83 -17.36
C TYR A 564 15.61 -20.97 -18.62
N ILE A 565 16.62 -20.20 -19.06
CA ILE A 565 16.50 -19.31 -20.24
C ILE A 565 16.65 -20.05 -21.57
N SER A 566 16.05 -19.51 -22.64
CA SER A 566 16.36 -20.01 -23.99
C SER A 566 17.74 -19.57 -24.47
N PRO A 567 18.32 -20.24 -25.49
CA PRO A 567 19.50 -19.76 -26.19
C PRO A 567 19.32 -18.35 -26.78
N ALA A 568 18.10 -17.96 -27.16
CA ALA A 568 17.81 -16.64 -27.73
C ALA A 568 17.89 -15.53 -26.67
N PHE A 569 17.43 -15.79 -25.44
CA PHE A 569 17.51 -14.86 -24.32
C PHE A 569 18.90 -14.85 -23.68
N ALA A 570 19.58 -16.00 -23.63
CA ALA A 570 21.00 -16.09 -23.30
C ALA A 570 21.86 -15.24 -24.26
N GLU A 571 21.56 -15.32 -25.57
CA GLU A 571 22.23 -14.47 -26.55
C GLU A 571 21.83 -13.01 -26.39
N LEU A 572 20.56 -12.65 -26.17
CA LEU A 572 20.15 -11.26 -25.89
C LEU A 572 21.02 -10.63 -24.78
N LEU A 573 21.18 -11.35 -23.67
CA LEU A 573 21.94 -10.90 -22.51
C LEU A 573 23.47 -11.04 -22.64
N ASN A 574 24.00 -11.70 -23.67
CA ASN A 574 25.41 -12.14 -23.75
C ASN A 574 25.82 -12.98 -22.51
N LEU A 575 24.94 -13.90 -22.08
CA LEU A 575 25.04 -14.65 -20.83
C LEU A 575 25.52 -16.09 -21.05
N HIS A 576 26.35 -16.60 -20.14
CA HIS A 576 26.46 -18.04 -19.87
C HIS A 576 26.51 -18.31 -18.36
N ASN A 577 26.15 -19.53 -17.96
CA ASN A 577 26.28 -20.02 -16.60
C ASN A 577 27.52 -20.89 -16.44
N ALA A 578 28.30 -20.60 -15.40
CA ALA A 578 29.36 -21.46 -14.90
C ALA A 578 28.85 -22.35 -13.75
N SER A 579 29.77 -22.97 -13.00
CA SER A 579 29.46 -23.57 -11.70
C SER A 579 28.90 -22.51 -10.73
N PRO A 580 28.09 -22.89 -9.72
CA PRO A 580 27.68 -21.96 -8.68
C PRO A 580 28.83 -21.60 -7.74
N ILE A 581 28.77 -20.38 -7.17
CA ILE A 581 29.45 -19.99 -5.93
C ILE A 581 28.43 -19.36 -4.97
N GLU A 582 28.66 -19.47 -3.66
CA GLU A 582 27.77 -18.96 -2.62
C GLU A 582 28.52 -18.73 -1.29
N GLY A 583 27.87 -18.13 -0.30
CA GLY A 583 28.49 -17.72 0.97
C GLY A 583 28.99 -16.28 0.91
N GLU A 584 30.11 -15.99 1.58
CA GLU A 584 30.77 -14.68 1.46
C GLU A 584 31.51 -14.54 0.12
N LEU A 585 31.21 -13.45 -0.59
CA LEU A 585 31.84 -13.07 -1.85
C LEU A 585 32.46 -11.67 -1.73
N GLN A 586 33.62 -11.47 -2.35
CA GLN A 586 34.26 -10.16 -2.48
C GLN A 586 33.73 -9.44 -3.72
N ILE A 587 33.31 -8.18 -3.59
CA ILE A 587 32.96 -7.31 -4.71
C ILE A 587 34.27 -6.76 -5.29
N VAL A 588 34.52 -6.98 -6.58
CA VAL A 588 35.74 -6.55 -7.27
C VAL A 588 35.50 -5.20 -7.96
N ASN A 589 34.56 -5.18 -8.90
CA ASN A 589 34.12 -3.96 -9.57
C ASN A 589 32.95 -3.36 -8.81
N HIS A 590 33.09 -2.10 -8.37
CA HIS A 590 32.10 -1.40 -7.56
C HIS A 590 31.35 -0.37 -8.40
N TYR A 591 30.13 -0.71 -8.82
CA TYR A 591 29.20 0.21 -9.47
C TYR A 591 28.26 0.82 -8.43
N MET A 592 28.56 2.04 -7.96
CA MET A 592 27.95 2.59 -6.76
C MET A 592 27.89 4.13 -6.79
N PRO A 593 26.75 4.72 -7.21
CA PRO A 593 26.53 6.16 -7.26
C PRO A 593 26.34 6.87 -5.91
N ASP A 594 25.97 6.14 -4.85
CA ASP A 594 25.79 6.67 -3.49
C ASP A 594 27.13 7.05 -2.85
N GLN A 595 27.11 8.09 -2.00
CA GLN A 595 28.26 8.46 -1.18
C GLN A 595 28.00 8.08 0.28
N VAL A 596 28.99 7.43 0.90
CA VAL A 596 28.97 7.11 2.33
C VAL A 596 30.28 7.56 2.93
N GLU A 597 30.21 8.43 3.94
CA GLU A 597 31.39 9.07 4.54
C GLU A 597 32.32 8.04 5.20
N THR A 598 31.78 7.05 5.91
CA THR A 598 32.57 5.95 6.48
C THR A 598 32.97 4.87 5.47
N GLY A 599 32.64 5.05 4.19
CA GLY A 599 32.79 4.03 3.14
C GLY A 599 31.76 2.89 3.22
N PHE A 600 31.78 2.02 2.22
CA PHE A 600 30.90 0.85 2.08
C PHE A 600 31.63 -0.48 2.35
N PRO A 601 30.90 -1.54 2.74
CA PRO A 601 31.45 -2.88 2.78
C PRO A 601 31.81 -3.40 1.39
N LYS A 602 32.91 -4.14 1.29
CA LYS A 602 33.39 -4.78 0.05
C LYS A 602 33.00 -6.27 -0.06
N LYS A 603 32.40 -6.83 1.00
CA LYS A 603 31.81 -8.17 1.00
C LYS A 603 30.33 -8.11 0.62
N ILE A 604 29.80 -9.22 0.13
CA ILE A 604 28.36 -9.51 0.07
C ILE A 604 28.12 -10.97 0.44
N ARG A 605 27.00 -11.26 1.12
CA ARG A 605 26.61 -12.62 1.50
C ARG A 605 25.55 -13.14 0.54
N HIS A 606 25.90 -14.11 -0.30
CA HIS A 606 25.00 -14.72 -1.28
C HIS A 606 24.66 -16.14 -0.86
N GLN A 607 23.51 -16.35 -0.21
CA GLN A 607 23.03 -17.67 0.17
C GLN A 607 22.06 -18.20 -0.89
N ALA A 608 22.33 -19.38 -1.47
CA ALA A 608 21.52 -19.93 -2.56
C ALA A 608 20.04 -20.12 -2.17
N LEU A 609 19.78 -20.56 -0.93
CA LEU A 609 18.44 -20.79 -0.40
C LEU A 609 17.52 -19.57 -0.51
N PHE A 610 18.04 -18.37 -0.25
CA PHE A 610 17.29 -17.11 -0.29
C PHE A 610 17.45 -16.34 -1.61
N SER A 611 18.39 -16.75 -2.47
CA SER A 611 18.77 -16.05 -3.72
C SER A 611 18.34 -16.77 -5.00
N GLY A 612 17.46 -17.77 -4.91
CA GLY A 612 16.98 -18.55 -6.07
C GLY A 612 18.06 -19.44 -6.69
N GLY A 613 18.92 -20.03 -5.85
CA GLY A 613 20.11 -20.76 -6.29
C GLY A 613 21.40 -19.93 -6.20
N GLY A 614 22.55 -20.55 -6.45
CA GLY A 614 23.85 -19.90 -6.34
C GLY A 614 24.17 -18.89 -7.46
N LEU A 615 25.31 -18.21 -7.32
CA LEU A 615 25.79 -17.24 -8.31
C LEU A 615 26.55 -17.96 -9.42
N ARG A 616 25.97 -18.01 -10.62
CA ARG A 616 26.49 -18.78 -11.77
C ARG A 616 26.91 -17.92 -12.96
N THR A 617 26.39 -16.70 -13.06
CA THR A 617 26.42 -15.91 -14.28
C THR A 617 27.78 -15.34 -14.63
N LYS A 618 28.04 -15.29 -15.94
CA LYS A 618 29.19 -14.64 -16.55
C LYS A 618 28.84 -14.11 -17.93
N VAL A 619 29.51 -13.03 -18.36
CA VAL A 619 29.44 -12.59 -19.75
C VAL A 619 30.10 -13.63 -20.67
N LYS A 620 29.40 -14.05 -21.72
CA LYS A 620 29.78 -15.12 -22.66
C LYS A 620 30.89 -14.67 -23.62
N ASN A 621 30.66 -13.58 -24.34
CA ASN A 621 31.67 -12.92 -25.15
C ASN A 621 32.17 -11.66 -24.43
N THR A 622 33.29 -11.77 -23.72
CA THR A 622 33.94 -10.67 -23.00
C THR A 622 34.61 -9.63 -23.92
N LYS A 623 34.67 -9.90 -25.22
CA LYS A 623 35.16 -8.96 -26.26
C LYS A 623 34.02 -8.24 -27.00
N ASP A 624 32.76 -8.46 -26.61
CA ASP A 624 31.62 -7.73 -27.16
C ASP A 624 31.68 -6.26 -26.74
N ALA A 625 32.01 -5.38 -27.69
CA ALA A 625 32.09 -3.93 -27.48
C ALA A 625 30.76 -3.29 -27.04
N HIS A 626 29.65 -4.02 -27.19
CA HIS A 626 28.31 -3.59 -26.81
C HIS A 626 27.88 -4.05 -25.41
N THR A 627 28.70 -4.84 -24.71
CA THR A 627 28.44 -5.32 -23.34
C THR A 627 29.36 -4.62 -22.34
N THR A 628 28.84 -4.15 -21.20
CA THR A 628 29.63 -3.51 -20.13
C THR A 628 29.34 -4.13 -18.78
N VAL A 629 30.32 -4.83 -18.21
CA VAL A 629 30.24 -5.42 -16.87
C VAL A 629 30.43 -4.34 -15.81
N GLN A 630 29.44 -4.17 -14.95
CA GLN A 630 29.42 -3.17 -13.89
C GLN A 630 29.83 -3.76 -12.52
N VAL A 631 29.42 -5.00 -12.23
CA VAL A 631 29.72 -5.67 -10.96
C VAL A 631 30.17 -7.12 -11.21
N THR A 632 31.34 -7.46 -10.66
CA THR A 632 31.89 -8.81 -10.62
C THR A 632 32.16 -9.19 -9.17
N MET A 633 31.74 -10.39 -8.78
CA MET A 633 31.94 -10.97 -7.44
C MET A 633 32.95 -12.12 -7.51
N LYS A 634 33.73 -12.31 -6.44
CA LYS A 634 34.85 -13.27 -6.38
C LYS A 634 34.81 -14.13 -5.12
N GLN A 635 35.10 -15.42 -5.28
CA GLN A 635 35.36 -16.37 -4.21
C GLN A 635 36.58 -17.24 -4.55
N GLY A 636 37.62 -17.21 -3.71
CA GLY A 636 38.89 -17.86 -4.03
C GLY A 636 39.45 -17.36 -5.37
N GLN A 637 39.64 -18.26 -6.33
CA GLN A 637 40.03 -17.92 -7.71
C GLN A 637 38.85 -17.81 -8.69
N GLN A 638 37.62 -18.08 -8.25
CA GLN A 638 36.43 -18.06 -9.09
C GLN A 638 35.80 -16.65 -9.13
N THR A 639 35.40 -16.20 -10.32
CA THR A 639 34.68 -14.93 -10.52
C THR A 639 33.36 -15.13 -11.24
N ARG A 640 32.36 -14.31 -10.93
CA ARG A 640 31.04 -14.28 -11.55
C ARG A 640 30.62 -12.84 -11.78
N ASP A 641 29.98 -12.59 -12.91
CA ASP A 641 29.43 -11.28 -13.24
C ASP A 641 28.00 -11.22 -12.69
N ALA A 642 27.70 -10.17 -11.92
CA ALA A 642 26.45 -10.03 -11.20
C ALA A 642 25.55 -8.91 -11.76
N VAL A 643 26.17 -7.87 -12.34
CA VAL A 643 25.49 -6.76 -13.01
C VAL A 643 26.24 -6.38 -14.28
N TRP A 644 25.53 -6.30 -15.40
CA TRP A 644 26.05 -5.73 -16.66
C TRP A 644 24.92 -5.16 -17.51
N THR A 645 25.28 -4.35 -18.50
CA THR A 645 24.34 -3.89 -19.53
C THR A 645 24.80 -4.28 -20.93
N ARG A 646 23.87 -4.29 -21.89
CA ARG A 646 24.14 -4.47 -23.31
C ARG A 646 23.21 -3.62 -24.17
N ALA A 647 23.73 -3.09 -25.27
CA ALA A 647 22.96 -2.36 -26.30
C ALA A 647 23.58 -2.57 -27.69
N LEU A 648 22.93 -3.36 -28.55
CA LEU A 648 23.37 -3.54 -29.94
C LEU A 648 22.83 -2.43 -30.85
N PRO A 649 23.56 -2.03 -31.92
CA PRO A 649 23.12 -0.97 -32.84
C PRO A 649 21.74 -1.22 -33.45
N ASP A 650 21.44 -2.48 -33.80
CA ASP A 650 20.19 -2.89 -34.44
C ASP A 650 18.96 -2.81 -33.52
N TRP A 651 19.13 -2.52 -32.22
CA TRP A 651 18.03 -2.45 -31.25
C TRP A 651 17.33 -1.08 -31.21
N LYS A 652 17.63 -0.17 -32.16
CA LYS A 652 16.98 1.16 -32.30
C LYS A 652 17.10 2.00 -31.01
N GLY A 653 18.25 1.94 -30.34
CA GLY A 653 18.50 2.58 -29.05
C GLY A 653 18.04 1.79 -27.82
N GLY A 654 17.46 0.59 -28.01
CA GLY A 654 17.08 -0.29 -26.93
C GLY A 654 18.28 -0.82 -26.14
N LYS A 655 18.08 -1.06 -24.85
CA LYS A 655 19.13 -1.46 -23.91
C LYS A 655 18.57 -2.42 -22.87
N VAL A 656 19.37 -3.42 -22.53
CA VAL A 656 19.06 -4.37 -21.45
C VAL A 656 20.11 -4.28 -20.36
N ALA A 657 19.67 -4.34 -19.11
CA ALA A 657 20.49 -4.57 -17.93
C ALA A 657 20.14 -5.94 -17.36
N TYR A 658 21.15 -6.72 -16.99
CA TYR A 658 20.96 -7.94 -16.22
C TYR A 658 21.50 -7.74 -14.80
N VAL A 659 20.69 -8.13 -13.81
CA VAL A 659 21.02 -8.06 -12.38
C VAL A 659 20.71 -9.42 -11.77
N ARG A 660 21.71 -10.30 -11.61
CA ARG A 660 21.49 -11.64 -11.01
C ARG A 660 20.80 -11.55 -9.66
N GLY A 661 21.17 -10.53 -8.88
CA GLY A 661 20.60 -10.20 -7.59
C GLY A 661 21.03 -11.15 -6.49
N THR A 662 21.30 -10.57 -5.32
CA THR A 662 21.51 -11.29 -4.07
C THR A 662 20.44 -10.80 -3.12
N ASN A 663 19.71 -11.71 -2.50
CA ASN A 663 18.77 -11.36 -1.44
C ASN A 663 19.56 -11.18 -0.15
N SER A 664 19.89 -9.93 0.22
CA SER A 664 20.72 -9.58 1.38
C SER A 664 19.97 -9.73 2.71
N SER A 665 19.44 -10.92 2.94
CA SER A 665 18.67 -11.29 4.14
C SER A 665 18.69 -12.80 4.35
N HIS A 666 18.39 -13.22 5.58
CA HIS A 666 18.49 -14.59 6.06
C HIS A 666 17.41 -14.86 7.12
N PHE A 667 17.18 -16.14 7.42
CA PHE A 667 16.28 -16.56 8.49
C PHE A 667 17.06 -17.01 9.72
N GLU A 668 16.80 -16.41 10.87
CA GLU A 668 17.37 -16.79 12.18
C GLU A 668 16.28 -17.29 13.15
N GLY A 669 15.08 -17.59 12.65
CA GLY A 669 13.87 -17.74 13.45
C GLY A 669 13.07 -16.43 13.54
N GLY A 670 11.98 -16.46 14.31
CA GLY A 670 11.03 -15.35 14.35
C GLY A 670 10.20 -15.23 13.08
N ARG A 671 9.63 -14.04 12.84
CA ARG A 671 8.58 -13.87 11.83
C ARG A 671 9.09 -13.58 10.41
N LEU A 672 9.87 -12.52 10.22
CA LEU A 672 10.32 -12.06 8.90
C LEU A 672 11.81 -12.35 8.68
N LEU A 673 12.26 -12.32 7.42
CA LEU A 673 13.69 -12.41 7.10
C LEU A 673 14.45 -11.21 7.69
N LYS A 674 15.53 -11.50 8.41
CA LYS A 674 16.44 -10.50 8.97
C LYS A 674 17.37 -9.98 7.86
N PRO A 675 17.48 -8.67 7.63
CA PRO A 675 18.48 -8.10 6.72
C PRO A 675 19.91 -8.45 7.14
N ASP A 676 20.83 -8.49 6.18
CA ASP A 676 22.27 -8.58 6.47
C ASP A 676 22.75 -7.32 7.23
N ASP A 677 23.79 -7.45 8.08
CA ASP A 677 24.39 -6.27 8.72
C ASP A 677 25.11 -5.40 7.67
N ALA A 678 24.58 -4.21 7.43
CA ALA A 678 25.12 -3.23 6.49
C ALA A 678 26.54 -2.73 6.87
N LYS A 679 27.05 -3.00 8.08
CA LYS A 679 28.46 -2.76 8.43
C LYS A 679 29.41 -3.77 7.78
N GLU A 680 28.98 -5.02 7.64
CA GLU A 680 29.81 -6.11 7.13
C GLU A 680 29.53 -6.44 5.66
N TYR A 681 28.26 -6.37 5.23
CA TYR A 681 27.83 -6.79 3.90
C TYR A 681 27.16 -5.67 3.13
N PHE A 682 27.50 -5.57 1.85
CA PHE A 682 26.81 -4.70 0.91
C PHE A 682 25.39 -5.22 0.62
N ILE A 683 24.41 -4.32 0.63
CA ILE A 683 23.00 -4.64 0.37
C ILE A 683 22.75 -4.72 -1.14
N GLY A 684 22.91 -5.92 -1.70
CA GLY A 684 22.84 -6.23 -3.13
C GLY A 684 21.63 -5.65 -3.90
N PRO A 685 20.41 -5.62 -3.34
CA PRO A 685 19.22 -5.07 -4.00
C PRO A 685 19.34 -3.59 -4.42
N ALA A 686 20.26 -2.82 -3.82
CA ALA A 686 20.53 -1.44 -4.23
C ALA A 686 21.00 -1.32 -5.69
N TYR A 687 21.58 -2.38 -6.29
CA TYR A 687 22.00 -2.36 -7.69
C TYR A 687 20.85 -2.12 -8.68
N LEU A 688 19.60 -2.46 -8.33
CA LEU A 688 18.44 -2.12 -9.16
C LEU A 688 18.24 -0.60 -9.26
N ARG A 689 18.45 0.16 -8.18
CA ARG A 689 18.42 1.64 -8.24
C ARG A 689 19.60 2.17 -9.04
N TYR A 690 20.80 1.65 -8.79
CA TYR A 690 22.00 2.16 -9.43
C TYR A 690 21.98 1.99 -10.94
N VAL A 691 21.53 0.84 -11.46
CA VAL A 691 21.52 0.56 -12.89
C VAL A 691 20.52 1.42 -13.68
N LEU A 692 19.61 2.16 -13.02
CA LEU A 692 18.74 3.14 -13.69
C LEU A 692 19.53 4.28 -14.36
N LYS A 693 20.74 4.57 -13.87
CA LYS A 693 21.70 5.50 -14.51
C LYS A 693 22.01 5.09 -15.95
N GLU A 694 22.09 3.79 -16.22
CA GLU A 694 22.33 3.23 -17.55
C GLU A 694 21.19 3.50 -18.54
N PHE A 695 20.01 3.86 -18.04
CA PHE A 695 18.82 4.26 -18.77
C PHE A 695 18.53 5.78 -18.71
N GLY A 696 19.47 6.53 -18.11
CA GLY A 696 19.50 7.98 -17.99
C GLY A 696 18.92 8.56 -16.69
N MET A 697 18.36 7.74 -15.80
CA MET A 697 17.76 8.19 -14.54
C MET A 697 18.64 7.84 -13.35
N GLU A 698 19.30 8.83 -12.76
CA GLU A 698 20.19 8.65 -11.61
C GLU A 698 19.55 9.23 -10.34
N TYR A 699 19.24 8.34 -9.39
CA TYR A 699 18.91 8.67 -8.01
C TYR A 699 19.95 8.06 -7.08
N SER A 700 20.75 8.92 -6.46
CA SER A 700 21.76 8.56 -5.46
C SER A 700 21.49 9.27 -4.13
N VAL A 701 22.02 8.71 -3.05
CA VAL A 701 21.98 9.33 -1.72
C VAL A 701 23.36 9.49 -1.13
N ASP A 702 23.51 10.54 -0.32
CA ASP A 702 24.70 10.82 0.48
C ASP A 702 24.31 10.68 1.95
N LYS A 703 25.07 9.87 2.70
CA LYS A 703 24.78 9.55 4.10
C LYS A 703 26.04 9.25 4.90
N TYR A 704 25.98 9.40 6.22
CA TYR A 704 27.14 9.20 7.09
C TYR A 704 27.73 7.78 7.03
N ALA A 705 26.90 6.75 7.24
CA ALA A 705 27.33 5.36 7.34
C ALA A 705 26.38 4.38 6.59
N PRO A 706 26.82 3.16 6.23
CA PRO A 706 25.98 2.18 5.53
C PRO A 706 24.70 1.82 6.29
N THR A 707 24.78 1.80 7.64
CA THR A 707 23.69 1.49 8.57
C THR A 707 22.61 2.56 8.65
N VAL A 708 22.84 3.76 8.13
CA VAL A 708 21.78 4.77 7.99
C VAL A 708 20.79 4.23 6.95
N LYS A 709 19.53 4.00 7.37
CA LYS A 709 18.46 3.50 6.48
C LYS A 709 18.35 4.39 5.24
N ASN A 710 18.23 3.77 4.07
CA ASN A 710 17.99 4.49 2.82
C ASN A 710 16.53 5.01 2.78
N PRO A 711 16.26 6.14 2.10
CA PRO A 711 14.89 6.60 1.88
C PRO A 711 14.14 5.71 0.88
N VAL A 712 12.83 5.56 1.10
CA VAL A 712 11.90 4.96 0.14
C VAL A 712 11.35 6.07 -0.76
N LEU A 713 11.21 5.79 -2.06
CA LEU A 713 10.82 6.76 -3.08
C LEU A 713 9.83 6.13 -4.07
N THR A 714 8.80 6.86 -4.47
CA THR A 714 8.02 6.61 -5.69
C THR A 714 8.10 7.83 -6.60
N ILE A 715 8.06 7.58 -7.91
CA ILE A 715 7.93 8.62 -8.93
C ILE A 715 6.78 8.22 -9.86
N ALA A 716 5.65 8.92 -9.78
CA ALA A 716 4.49 8.69 -10.63
C ALA A 716 4.43 9.71 -11.78
N ARG A 717 3.82 9.34 -12.92
CA ARG A 717 3.37 10.31 -13.94
C ARG A 717 1.93 10.73 -13.63
N ASN A 718 1.68 12.02 -13.52
CA ASN A 718 0.37 12.59 -13.22
C ASN A 718 0.15 13.81 -14.12
N ASP A 719 -0.83 13.72 -15.02
CA ASP A 719 -1.26 14.79 -15.92
C ASP A 719 -0.08 15.46 -16.64
N ASN A 720 0.62 14.63 -17.43
CA ASN A 720 1.89 14.92 -18.10
C ASN A 720 3.06 15.43 -17.22
N GLY A 721 2.86 15.71 -15.93
CA GLY A 721 3.89 16.01 -14.94
C GLY A 721 4.39 14.76 -14.19
N PHE A 722 5.21 14.98 -13.17
CA PHE A 722 5.69 13.92 -12.27
C PHE A 722 5.31 14.23 -10.82
N GLN A 723 5.12 13.19 -10.02
CA GLN A 723 4.87 13.30 -8.58
C GLN A 723 5.89 12.44 -7.83
N PHE A 724 6.69 13.09 -6.99
CA PHE A 724 7.73 12.47 -6.19
C PHE A 724 7.22 12.33 -4.75
N SER A 725 7.05 11.09 -4.27
CA SER A 725 6.65 10.81 -2.88
C SER A 725 7.72 9.98 -2.18
N GLY A 726 7.97 10.21 -0.90
CA GLY A 726 8.99 9.45 -0.19
C GLY A 726 8.85 9.41 1.32
N TYR A 727 9.47 8.38 1.90
CA TYR A 727 9.70 8.20 3.32
C TYR A 727 11.19 8.30 3.61
N VAL A 728 11.56 9.23 4.49
CA VAL A 728 12.94 9.56 4.86
C VAL A 728 13.16 9.21 6.34
N PRO A 729 13.48 7.95 6.69
CA PRO A 729 13.62 7.51 8.08
C PRO A 729 14.78 8.19 8.84
N ASN A 730 15.67 8.87 8.12
CA ASN A 730 16.72 9.70 8.70
C ASN A 730 16.94 10.94 7.81
N THR A 731 16.52 12.11 8.29
CA THR A 731 16.54 13.37 7.54
C THR A 731 17.92 13.99 7.35
N SER A 732 19.00 13.37 7.87
CA SER A 732 20.38 13.74 7.53
C SER A 732 20.80 13.24 6.14
N VAL A 733 20.05 12.32 5.54
CA VAL A 733 20.33 11.81 4.18
C VAL A 733 20.06 12.91 3.15
N GLN A 734 21.03 13.15 2.27
CA GLN A 734 20.89 14.04 1.12
C GLN A 734 20.56 13.22 -0.13
N HIS A 735 19.52 13.61 -0.86
CA HIS A 735 19.13 13.03 -2.13
C HIS A 735 19.83 13.77 -3.29
N ARG A 736 20.30 13.03 -4.29
CA ARG A 736 20.85 13.56 -5.55
C ARG A 736 20.10 12.98 -6.75
N PHE A 737 19.56 13.85 -7.59
CA PHE A 737 18.74 13.48 -8.75
C PHE A 737 19.28 14.06 -10.06
N LYS A 738 19.38 13.23 -11.10
CA LYS A 738 19.68 13.66 -12.47
C LYS A 738 18.95 12.77 -13.48
N PHE A 739 18.21 13.40 -14.39
CA PHE A 739 17.33 12.74 -15.35
C PHE A 739 17.74 13.11 -16.79
N PRO A 740 17.25 12.42 -17.84
CA PRO A 740 17.47 12.82 -19.23
C PRO A 740 16.95 14.23 -19.54
N GLN A 741 15.90 14.65 -18.82
CA GLN A 741 15.32 15.99 -18.87
C GLN A 741 16.20 17.07 -18.21
N GLY A 742 17.19 16.70 -17.40
CA GLY A 742 17.96 17.59 -16.52
C GLY A 742 17.74 17.31 -15.04
N ALA A 743 18.01 18.30 -14.20
CA ALA A 743 17.80 18.23 -12.76
C ALA A 743 16.33 18.55 -12.41
N PRO A 744 15.59 17.67 -11.70
CA PRO A 744 14.18 17.93 -11.33
C PRO A 744 14.08 19.02 -10.26
N VAL A 745 13.23 20.02 -10.49
CA VAL A 745 12.94 21.09 -9.52
C VAL A 745 11.59 20.82 -8.86
N LEU A 746 11.60 20.43 -7.58
CA LEU A 746 10.38 20.16 -6.82
C LEU A 746 9.59 21.47 -6.60
N LEU A 747 8.29 21.47 -6.88
CA LEU A 747 7.44 22.64 -6.70
C LEU A 747 7.43 23.09 -5.22
N GLY A 748 7.72 24.37 -5.00
CA GLY A 748 7.81 24.98 -3.67
C GLY A 748 9.16 24.80 -2.97
N TYR A 749 10.18 24.22 -3.62
CA TYR A 749 11.52 24.04 -3.06
C TYR A 749 12.57 24.81 -3.85
N ASP A 750 13.65 25.15 -3.15
CA ASP A 750 14.92 25.56 -3.73
C ASP A 750 15.85 24.33 -3.76
N THR A 751 16.59 24.12 -4.85
CA THR A 751 17.62 23.08 -4.95
C THR A 751 18.97 23.67 -5.29
N ARG A 752 20.03 23.14 -4.67
CA ARG A 752 21.39 23.42 -5.12
C ARG A 752 21.76 22.43 -6.21
N LEU A 753 22.08 22.95 -7.39
CA LEU A 753 22.69 22.16 -8.45
C LEU A 753 24.17 21.94 -8.15
N ARG A 754 24.64 20.71 -8.34
CA ARG A 754 26.05 20.32 -8.28
C ARG A 754 26.34 19.36 -9.43
N ASN A 755 27.22 19.70 -10.38
CA ASN A 755 27.51 18.87 -11.57
C ASN A 755 26.23 18.40 -12.35
N GLY A 756 25.20 19.24 -12.36
CA GLY A 756 23.89 18.96 -12.96
C GLY A 756 22.98 17.99 -12.19
N TYR A 757 23.26 17.71 -10.91
CA TYR A 757 22.33 17.01 -10.01
C TYR A 757 21.55 18.03 -9.18
N ALA A 758 20.23 17.88 -9.07
CA ALA A 758 19.46 18.52 -8.01
C ALA A 758 19.77 17.83 -6.68
N THR A 759 20.06 18.61 -5.66
CA THR A 759 20.34 18.12 -4.30
C THR A 759 19.26 18.58 -3.32
N TYR A 760 18.77 17.68 -2.47
CA TYR A 760 17.74 17.98 -1.47
C TYR A 760 18.03 17.27 -0.15
N SER A 761 17.70 17.93 0.96
CA SER A 761 17.45 17.28 2.25
C SER A 761 15.96 17.42 2.52
N LEU A 762 15.27 16.30 2.74
CA LEU A 762 13.80 16.23 2.73
C LEU A 762 13.26 15.80 4.11
N PRO A 763 12.03 16.23 4.47
CA PRO A 763 11.37 15.80 5.71
C PRO A 763 10.99 14.32 5.68
N THR A 764 10.60 13.78 6.83
CA THR A 764 10.24 12.37 7.04
C THR A 764 9.23 11.86 6.01
N ALA A 765 8.22 12.67 5.66
CA ALA A 765 7.34 12.42 4.52
C ALA A 765 7.34 13.62 3.56
N PHE A 766 7.39 13.35 2.26
CA PHE A 766 7.16 14.37 1.24
C PHE A 766 6.35 13.82 0.07
N HIS A 767 5.66 14.72 -0.62
CA HIS A 767 4.90 14.47 -1.85
C HIS A 767 4.86 15.76 -2.65
N ARG A 768 5.60 15.85 -3.76
CA ARG A 768 5.80 17.10 -4.52
C ARG A 768 5.76 16.88 -6.02
N GLU A 769 5.08 17.80 -6.68
CA GLU A 769 4.97 17.86 -8.14
C GLU A 769 6.29 18.35 -8.75
N VAL A 770 6.66 17.76 -9.89
CA VAL A 770 7.74 18.23 -10.76
C VAL A 770 7.16 18.41 -12.16
N ARG A 771 7.07 19.66 -12.58
CA ARG A 771 6.81 20.05 -13.98
C ARG A 771 8.01 20.69 -14.66
N VAL A 772 9.08 20.96 -13.91
CA VAL A 772 10.26 21.69 -14.39
C VAL A 772 11.51 20.85 -14.19
N PHE A 773 12.28 20.69 -15.28
CA PHE A 773 13.64 20.18 -15.23
C PHE A 773 14.61 21.24 -15.78
N VAL A 774 15.76 21.37 -15.13
CA VAL A 774 16.77 22.37 -15.48
C VAL A 774 18.11 21.71 -15.77
N GLU A 775 18.67 22.00 -16.94
CA GLU A 775 20.00 21.59 -17.34
C GLU A 775 20.96 22.77 -17.19
N GLN A 776 21.73 22.74 -16.11
CA GLN A 776 22.74 23.71 -15.68
C GLN A 776 23.69 22.97 -14.73
N GLN A 777 25.00 23.29 -14.73
CA GLN A 777 25.97 22.55 -13.91
C GLN A 777 25.82 22.85 -12.41
N ASP A 778 25.87 24.13 -12.03
CA ASP A 778 25.92 24.55 -10.63
C ASP A 778 25.08 25.82 -10.39
N GLY A 779 24.58 25.98 -9.17
CA GLY A 779 23.79 27.13 -8.76
C GLY A 779 22.75 26.79 -7.70
N ILE A 780 21.85 27.72 -7.43
CA ILE A 780 20.61 27.45 -6.69
C ILE A 780 19.47 27.79 -7.65
N VAL A 781 18.53 26.86 -7.80
CA VAL A 781 17.36 26.97 -8.69
C VAL A 781 16.10 26.75 -7.87
N SER A 782 15.06 27.52 -8.14
CA SER A 782 13.75 27.44 -7.47
C SER A 782 12.63 27.18 -8.47
N CYS A 783 11.54 26.56 -8.04
CA CYS A 783 10.27 26.54 -8.77
C CYS A 783 9.11 26.85 -7.81
N LYS A 784 8.30 27.88 -8.12
CA LYS A 784 7.20 28.34 -7.25
C LYS A 784 5.93 28.60 -8.06
N GLU A 785 4.79 28.21 -7.52
CA GLU A 785 3.48 28.60 -8.06
C GLU A 785 3.28 30.11 -7.87
N MET A 786 2.73 30.77 -8.89
CA MET A 786 2.29 32.16 -8.84
C MET A 786 0.77 32.24 -8.94
N HIS A 787 0.18 33.38 -8.56
CA HIS A 787 -1.20 33.64 -8.95
C HIS A 787 -1.30 33.68 -10.49
N SER A 788 -2.37 33.13 -11.07
CA SER A 788 -2.59 33.19 -12.52
C SER A 788 -2.68 34.64 -13.00
N GLY A 789 -3.57 35.45 -12.40
CA GLY A 789 -3.67 36.89 -12.67
C GLY A 789 -4.20 37.28 -14.05
N GLU A 790 -4.62 36.31 -14.86
CA GLU A 790 -4.96 36.48 -16.28
C GLU A 790 -6.10 35.53 -16.65
N LEU A 791 -7.13 36.02 -17.33
CA LEU A 791 -8.30 35.21 -17.67
C LEU A 791 -7.91 34.15 -18.72
N GLY A 792 -8.24 32.89 -18.47
CA GLY A 792 -7.91 31.77 -19.35
C GLY A 792 -6.60 31.05 -19.00
N ILE A 793 -5.73 31.66 -18.19
CA ILE A 793 -4.54 31.00 -17.64
C ILE A 793 -4.94 30.19 -16.40
N SER A 794 -4.72 28.88 -16.45
CA SER A 794 -5.01 27.94 -15.36
C SER A 794 -3.94 27.94 -14.27
N ARG A 795 -2.66 28.02 -14.65
CA ARG A 795 -1.49 27.93 -13.76
C ARG A 795 -0.36 28.83 -14.23
N ARG A 796 0.50 29.20 -13.29
CA ARG A 796 1.69 30.01 -13.55
C ARG A 796 2.83 29.60 -12.62
N LEU A 797 4.00 29.30 -13.17
CA LEU A 797 5.20 28.91 -12.42
C LEU A 797 6.31 29.94 -12.64
N ALA A 798 6.99 30.33 -11.57
CA ALA A 798 8.27 31.04 -11.62
C ALA A 798 9.42 30.05 -11.41
N ILE A 799 10.41 30.10 -12.31
CA ILE A 799 11.67 29.35 -12.23
C ILE A 799 12.80 30.37 -12.11
N SER A 800 13.52 30.39 -10.99
CA SER A 800 14.55 31.40 -10.71
C SER A 800 15.95 30.83 -10.53
N GLY A 801 16.97 31.70 -10.66
CA GLY A 801 18.38 31.35 -10.44
C GLY A 801 19.08 30.67 -11.62
N LEU A 802 18.51 30.81 -12.82
CA LEU A 802 19.01 30.20 -14.05
C LEU A 802 20.29 30.89 -14.53
N LYS A 803 21.24 30.11 -15.06
CA LYS A 803 22.54 30.57 -15.56
C LYS A 803 22.91 29.82 -16.83
N ASN A 804 22.67 30.45 -17.98
CA ASN A 804 22.79 29.83 -19.31
C ASN A 804 22.12 28.44 -19.38
N ALA A 805 20.95 28.32 -18.77
CA ALA A 805 20.28 27.04 -18.57
C ALA A 805 19.46 26.62 -19.79
N THR A 806 19.20 25.32 -19.90
CA THR A 806 18.05 24.80 -20.65
C THR A 806 16.97 24.38 -19.68
N VAL A 807 15.76 24.91 -19.83
CA VAL A 807 14.60 24.61 -18.98
C VAL A 807 13.58 23.83 -19.79
N ARG A 808 13.10 22.71 -19.25
CA ARG A 808 12.09 21.84 -19.83
C ARG A 808 10.85 21.84 -18.96
N VAL A 809 9.69 22.18 -19.54
CA VAL A 809 8.42 22.33 -18.82
C VAL A 809 7.37 21.34 -19.32
N TYR A 810 6.74 20.65 -18.38
CA TYR A 810 5.68 19.66 -18.56
C TYR A 810 4.33 20.24 -18.07
N PRO A 811 3.63 21.02 -18.90
CA PRO A 811 2.31 21.54 -18.56
C PRO A 811 1.26 20.41 -18.55
N THR A 812 0.01 20.73 -18.23
CA THR A 812 -1.09 19.77 -18.18
C THR A 812 -1.38 19.16 -19.56
N GLU A 813 -2.02 17.98 -19.61
CA GLU A 813 -2.22 17.22 -20.86
C GLU A 813 -2.99 18.03 -21.92
N GLU A 814 -3.95 18.86 -21.51
CA GLU A 814 -4.76 19.73 -22.37
C GLU A 814 -4.05 20.97 -22.93
N THR A 815 -2.88 21.35 -22.39
CA THR A 815 -2.16 22.57 -22.81
C THR A 815 -1.73 22.52 -24.28
N THR A 816 -1.95 23.61 -25.04
CA THR A 816 -1.56 23.71 -26.46
C THR A 816 -0.38 24.66 -26.67
N ASP A 817 0.13 24.75 -27.90
CA ASP A 817 1.20 25.70 -28.25
C ASP A 817 0.72 27.15 -28.14
N GLU A 818 -0.57 27.38 -28.41
CA GLU A 818 -1.23 28.67 -28.35
C GLU A 818 -1.57 29.10 -26.92
N SER A 819 -1.76 28.15 -25.99
CA SER A 819 -2.10 28.45 -24.59
C SER A 819 -0.90 28.57 -23.67
N ILE A 820 0.26 27.99 -24.01
CA ILE A 820 1.48 28.12 -23.20
C ILE A 820 2.28 29.39 -23.54
N HIS A 821 2.69 30.12 -22.51
CA HIS A 821 3.46 31.35 -22.65
C HIS A 821 4.69 31.33 -21.72
N PHE A 822 5.82 31.80 -22.23
CA PHE A 822 7.07 31.94 -21.49
C PHE A 822 7.51 33.39 -21.49
N TYR A 823 8.07 33.84 -20.36
CA TYR A 823 8.57 35.18 -20.16
C TYR A 823 9.90 35.16 -19.40
N LEU A 824 10.85 35.99 -19.79
CA LEU A 824 12.20 36.07 -19.22
C LEU A 824 12.42 37.42 -18.52
N ASN A 825 12.91 37.39 -17.28
CA ASN A 825 13.34 38.55 -16.49
C ASN A 825 12.30 39.69 -16.42
N THR A 826 11.03 39.32 -16.29
CA THR A 826 9.90 40.26 -16.26
C THR A 826 8.96 39.94 -15.09
N THR A 827 8.18 40.92 -14.66
CA THR A 827 7.23 40.80 -13.54
C THR A 827 5.79 41.06 -14.01
N TYR A 828 4.81 40.84 -13.13
CA TYR A 828 3.42 41.22 -13.41
C TYR A 828 3.33 42.69 -13.87
N PRO A 829 2.64 43.03 -14.99
CA PRO A 829 1.69 42.21 -15.73
C PRO A 829 2.23 41.55 -17.02
N TRP A 830 3.52 41.17 -17.07
CA TRP A 830 4.14 40.34 -18.13
C TRP A 830 3.97 40.85 -19.57
N LYS A 831 3.94 42.18 -19.76
CA LYS A 831 3.79 42.82 -21.08
C LYS A 831 5.01 42.71 -21.99
N GLU A 832 6.18 42.49 -21.39
CA GLU A 832 7.48 42.46 -22.06
C GLU A 832 8.25 41.20 -21.66
N GLY A 833 9.33 40.88 -22.39
CA GLY A 833 10.17 39.71 -22.10
C GLY A 833 9.61 38.36 -22.59
N LYS A 834 8.58 38.35 -23.46
CA LYS A 834 8.05 37.11 -24.04
C LYS A 834 9.16 36.33 -24.75
N LEU A 835 9.27 35.05 -24.41
CA LEU A 835 10.31 34.15 -24.87
C LEU A 835 9.73 33.10 -25.82
N GLY A 836 10.43 32.83 -26.93
CA GLY A 836 10.09 31.72 -27.82
C GLY A 836 10.48 30.38 -27.21
N PHE A 837 9.75 29.32 -27.56
CA PHE A 837 10.01 27.95 -27.08
C PHE A 837 10.11 26.97 -28.25
N GLU A 838 10.74 25.84 -28.00
CA GLU A 838 10.74 24.67 -28.88
C GLU A 838 9.85 23.56 -28.28
N LYS A 839 9.32 22.67 -29.12
CA LYS A 839 8.77 21.39 -28.65
C LYS A 839 9.92 20.48 -28.23
N GLY A 840 9.75 19.82 -27.10
CA GLY A 840 10.69 18.85 -26.58
C GLY A 840 10.73 17.55 -27.37
N ASP A 841 11.75 16.73 -27.08
CA ASP A 841 11.87 15.38 -27.65
C ASP A 841 10.69 14.50 -27.23
N PRO A 842 9.88 13.98 -28.17
CA PRO A 842 8.76 13.09 -27.86
C PRO A 842 9.16 11.78 -27.14
N ALA A 843 10.44 11.40 -27.15
CA ALA A 843 10.96 10.27 -26.37
C ALA A 843 10.99 10.53 -24.85
N LEU A 844 10.89 11.80 -24.43
CA LEU A 844 10.83 12.23 -23.03
C LEU A 844 9.43 12.75 -22.62
N GLY A 845 8.40 12.49 -23.43
CA GLY A 845 7.03 12.97 -23.18
C GLY A 845 6.75 14.37 -23.70
N LYS A 846 5.50 14.82 -23.60
CA LYS A 846 5.04 16.14 -24.09
C LYS A 846 5.63 17.25 -23.21
N HIS A 847 6.60 18.00 -23.73
CA HIS A 847 7.19 19.12 -23.01
C HIS A 847 7.62 20.24 -23.94
N TYR A 848 7.86 21.41 -23.36
CA TYR A 848 8.34 22.60 -24.03
C TYR A 848 9.73 22.99 -23.50
N VAL A 849 10.59 23.52 -24.37
CA VAL A 849 12.00 23.77 -24.08
C VAL A 849 12.35 25.23 -24.36
N VAL A 850 13.02 25.87 -23.40
CA VAL A 850 13.68 27.16 -23.59
C VAL A 850 15.17 27.03 -23.24
N LYS A 851 16.05 27.61 -24.07
CA LYS A 851 17.51 27.42 -24.02
C LYS A 851 18.24 28.73 -23.75
N ASN A 852 19.46 28.62 -23.21
CA ASN A 852 20.38 29.74 -22.96
C ASN A 852 19.80 30.84 -22.06
N VAL A 853 18.87 30.49 -21.16
CA VAL A 853 18.19 31.45 -20.28
C VAL A 853 19.01 31.76 -19.02
N THR A 854 19.02 33.02 -18.61
CA THR A 854 19.74 33.51 -17.41
C THR A 854 18.86 34.48 -16.64
N GLY A 855 18.82 34.33 -15.31
CA GLY A 855 17.89 35.02 -14.42
C GLY A 855 16.66 34.16 -14.14
N ASP A 856 15.48 34.72 -14.38
CA ASP A 856 14.20 34.13 -13.99
C ASP A 856 13.28 33.95 -15.20
N VAL A 857 12.66 32.77 -15.31
CA VAL A 857 11.65 32.44 -16.33
C VAL A 857 10.30 32.24 -15.65
N VAL A 858 9.27 32.94 -16.13
CA VAL A 858 7.87 32.69 -15.78
C VAL A 858 7.22 31.94 -16.93
N VAL A 859 6.52 30.85 -16.63
CA VAL A 859 5.71 30.07 -17.59
C VAL A 859 4.26 30.02 -17.13
N SER A 860 3.31 30.11 -18.05
CA SER A 860 1.87 30.07 -17.78
C SER A 860 1.12 29.30 -18.86
N TRP A 861 0.02 28.64 -18.47
CA TRP A 861 -0.92 27.94 -19.36
C TRP A 861 -2.29 27.78 -18.69
#